data_AF-A0A4T0DY85-F1
#
_entry.id   AF-A0A4T0DY85-F1
#
_cell.length_a   1.000
_cell.length_b   1.000
_cell.length_c   1.000
_cell.angle_alpha   90.00
_cell.angle_beta   90.00
_cell.angle_gamma   90.00
#
_symmetry.space_group_name_H-M   'P 1'
#
loop_
_entity.id
_entity.type
_entity.pdbx_description
1 polymer ?
#
loop_
_entity_poly.entity_id
_entity_poly.type
_entity_poly.pdbx_seq_one_letter_code
_entity_poly.pdbx_strand_id
1 'polypeptide(L)'
;MQYSIITSLLVAPLLALAQFPPPVEYSNILKSPINENITIAYKTPPAGTCTTAFSTQKQFTGYIGLPPFTLQPIQQNYSINTFFWFTEARQNPETAPLTIWINGGPGSSSMIGMFAENGPCEVVLMADGTYGTQARMWGWDRSSNVLFIDQPAQVGLSYDTLTNASLDLVKGTYQPPSPAPEGYPPYVWLNGTFSSNNPNFTSNTTDISARAAWHFLQSFLSAFPQYNPGAHPNSTNVSTTGINLFAESYGGIYGPTFANYFEEQNSKRENGTIPKNSTLEIKLTSLGIVNGMIDVLIQDYYYATMAYNNTFGIQAISQTDELNTIEAYNSKCASAILQCRQVAGQIDPEGEGDEQQANSACQAATYACNSLMTPFQGSGLNVYDIRVKNPSPDPPQAFLEYLNTESVQKAIGARVNYTSSNRAVQAAFINTGDSVRGGQVEDIANLLRAGVRVSLMYGDADYICNWMGGEAASFAVAAALSDFPSNGLSSSYLSGWNQAGYADIVVNSSYVGGAVRQFGNFSFSRIYDAGHMVPYYQPETAFTVFTRIIDGTDLSTGEAINLSNFTSSGPMNATHVNAATFKQPAPTCWIRDVADTCSIDQLKHMLLEDGMVAAGVYYSNSKQYNAPSSTVTAGKPGTPVARSSTSLSSSGSGSSSINTVAKSRHLDHPNRVVLRVPSHPATKMERASFKRKGEFGANNNSRKSVKLDEPTGPPSKPSGKLTFAERMMAKMGYKQGQGLGKEGEGIVNPIEVKLRPQGAGVGAVKEKTDQYKAEQRRKAEAKGEEYEDSSDEERRARKRRNERKKEERAGGVGGGRRKMKYRTVEDVRAAAPGLELPKAMLGSIVDATGGTTKLLTSTAGLMTPVNVPAETEADKIAKRERLELEAFIEAWHGLQERKVVVEEQQGHLQMEINQADDDIEKMRQMVMAVEGLNIANIDWGQAMQKLQKLQQDFRHDIESYNLSEAAVATITPLFKADLDDWDPLETPSYRLVEHLTHLKPILGLEKTSNALATSNPDIEPEQRRYRKQKTTTPYESLIHGIWLPKLRSTVTRWD
;
A
#
# COMPACT_ATOMS: atom_id res chain seq x y z
N MET A 1 41.38 43.50 -35.19
CA MET A 1 41.93 42.21 -34.73
C MET A 1 42.48 42.42 -33.33
N GLN A 2 41.71 42.07 -32.31
CA GLN A 2 42.14 42.05 -30.92
C GLN A 2 41.80 40.67 -30.36
N TYR A 3 42.82 40.01 -29.82
CA TYR A 3 42.76 38.69 -29.21
C TYR A 3 41.96 38.77 -27.90
N SER A 4 40.82 38.07 -27.84
CA SER A 4 40.11 37.81 -26.58
C SER A 4 40.75 36.61 -25.89
N ILE A 5 41.39 36.88 -24.75
CA ILE A 5 41.84 35.88 -23.79
C ILE A 5 40.57 35.30 -23.15
N ILE A 6 40.22 34.06 -23.50
CA ILE A 6 39.22 33.27 -22.79
C ILE A 6 39.93 32.72 -21.55
N THR A 7 39.69 33.35 -20.41
CA THR A 7 39.97 32.76 -19.09
C THR A 7 38.99 31.62 -18.87
N SER A 8 39.43 30.39 -19.16
CA SER A 8 38.81 29.16 -18.66
C SER A 8 38.98 29.11 -17.15
N LEU A 9 37.98 29.59 -16.41
CA LEU A 9 37.83 29.26 -15.00
C LEU A 9 37.45 27.77 -14.91
N LEU A 10 38.48 26.93 -14.80
CA LEU A 10 38.38 25.61 -14.19
C LEU A 10 37.90 25.81 -12.75
N VAL A 11 36.58 25.76 -12.53
CA VAL A 11 36.03 25.45 -11.22
C VAL A 11 36.34 23.97 -11.01
N ALA A 12 37.47 23.69 -10.38
CA ALA A 12 37.79 22.36 -9.89
C ALA A 12 36.65 21.90 -8.96
N PRO A 13 36.08 20.69 -9.12
CA PRO A 13 35.16 20.16 -8.15
C PRO A 13 35.99 19.78 -6.92
N LEU A 14 36.10 20.70 -5.97
CA LEU A 14 36.47 20.40 -4.59
C LEU A 14 35.31 19.66 -3.92
N LEU A 15 35.00 18.46 -4.42
CA LEU A 15 34.31 17.43 -3.67
C LEU A 15 35.36 16.37 -3.39
N ALA A 16 36.22 16.64 -2.42
CA ALA A 16 36.88 15.57 -1.69
C ALA A 16 35.76 14.82 -0.95
N LEU A 17 35.10 13.89 -1.66
CA LEU A 17 34.27 12.88 -1.05
C LEU A 17 35.20 12.14 -0.08
N ALA A 18 34.94 12.24 1.21
CA ALA A 18 35.61 11.39 2.18
C ALA A 18 35.27 9.95 1.81
N GLN A 19 36.22 9.30 1.14
CA GLN A 19 36.07 7.90 0.77
C GLN A 19 35.88 7.10 2.07
N PHE A 20 36.81 7.26 3.01
CA PHE A 20 36.75 6.61 4.31
C PHE A 20 36.24 7.57 5.40
N PRO A 21 35.49 7.08 6.39
CA PRO A 21 35.13 7.88 7.55
C PRO A 21 36.40 8.38 8.24
N PRO A 22 36.41 9.63 8.73
CA PRO A 22 37.58 10.17 9.40
C PRO A 22 37.88 9.34 10.65
N PRO A 23 39.15 9.15 11.04
CA PRO A 23 39.49 8.46 12.28
C PRO A 23 38.76 9.10 13.47
N VAL A 24 37.96 8.30 14.17
CA VAL A 24 37.19 8.75 15.33
C VAL A 24 37.77 8.14 16.60
N GLU A 25 38.39 8.98 17.41
CA GLU A 25 38.64 8.66 18.81
C GLU A 25 37.47 9.16 19.67
N TYR A 26 36.98 8.28 20.52
CA TYR A 26 36.03 8.62 21.57
C TYR A 26 36.84 8.88 22.83
N SER A 27 36.82 10.12 23.33
CA SER A 27 37.58 10.50 24.52
C SER A 27 37.09 9.76 25.78
N ASN A 28 35.82 9.33 25.81
CA ASN A 28 35.22 8.57 26.90
C ASN A 28 34.49 7.34 26.35
N ILE A 29 35.06 6.14 26.51
CA ILE A 29 34.36 4.88 26.32
C ILE A 29 33.95 4.38 27.71
N LEU A 30 32.66 4.44 28.01
CA LEU A 30 32.10 3.96 29.27
C LEU A 30 31.87 2.45 29.21
N LYS A 31 31.89 1.82 30.39
CA LYS A 31 31.32 0.49 30.58
C LYS A 31 29.87 0.64 31.03
N SER A 32 28.97 -0.19 30.51
CA SER A 32 27.58 -0.19 30.95
C SER A 32 27.53 -0.51 32.45
N PRO A 33 26.86 0.32 33.27
CA PRO A 33 26.74 0.07 34.72
C PRO A 33 26.05 -1.25 35.07
N ILE A 34 25.31 -1.83 34.12
CA ILE A 34 24.57 -3.09 34.29
C ILE A 34 25.36 -4.30 33.80
N ASN A 35 26.24 -4.11 32.82
CA ASN A 35 27.08 -5.18 32.29
C ASN A 35 28.41 -4.60 31.81
N GLU A 36 29.48 -4.82 32.59
CA GLU A 36 30.81 -4.24 32.33
C GLU A 36 31.45 -4.69 31.00
N ASN A 37 30.94 -5.77 30.38
CA ASN A 37 31.40 -6.22 29.07
C ASN A 37 30.85 -5.35 27.93
N ILE A 38 29.69 -4.72 28.13
CA ILE A 38 29.08 -3.81 27.16
C ILE A 38 29.77 -2.45 27.24
N THR A 39 30.14 -1.90 26.08
CA THR A 39 30.78 -0.58 25.96
C THR A 39 29.82 0.46 25.42
N ILE A 40 29.95 1.70 25.87
CA ILE A 40 29.15 2.83 25.41
C ILE A 40 30.12 3.94 25.02
N ALA A 41 30.15 4.29 23.74
CA ALA A 41 31.00 5.34 23.20
C ALA A 41 30.10 6.41 22.59
N TYR A 42 30.17 7.66 23.05
CA TYR A 42 29.30 8.71 22.55
C TYR A 42 30.00 10.06 22.42
N LYS A 43 29.40 10.94 21.62
CA LYS A 43 29.78 12.34 21.42
C LYS A 43 28.55 13.23 21.60
N THR A 44 28.81 14.50 21.86
CA THR A 44 27.83 15.57 21.65
C THR A 44 28.16 16.23 20.32
N PRO A 45 27.31 16.06 19.27
CA PRO A 45 27.54 16.70 17.99
C PRO A 45 27.64 18.23 18.15
N PRO A 46 28.53 18.91 17.40
CA PRO A 46 28.58 20.36 17.37
C PRO A 46 27.23 20.98 16.98
N ALA A 47 26.98 22.20 17.46
CA ALA A 47 25.80 22.95 17.08
C ALA A 47 25.72 23.10 15.54
N GLY A 48 24.53 22.87 14.97
CA GLY A 48 24.30 22.92 13.53
C GLY A 48 24.49 21.58 12.80
N THR A 49 24.97 20.51 13.46
CA THR A 49 24.91 19.16 12.87
C THR A 49 23.46 18.78 12.61
N CYS A 50 22.64 18.59 13.65
CA CYS A 50 21.19 18.64 13.50
C CYS A 50 20.67 19.88 14.21
N THR A 51 20.20 20.87 13.44
CA THR A 51 19.70 22.13 13.99
C THR A 51 18.35 21.89 14.67
N THR A 52 18.33 21.94 16.00
CA THR A 52 17.13 21.83 16.82
C THR A 52 16.40 23.18 16.92
N ALA A 53 15.15 23.16 17.41
CA ALA A 53 14.36 24.38 17.61
C ALA A 53 15.02 25.34 18.62
N PHE A 54 15.66 24.80 19.65
CA PHE A 54 16.39 25.55 20.65
C PHE A 54 17.85 25.08 20.73
N SER A 55 18.78 26.05 20.76
CA SER A 55 20.23 25.79 20.90
C SER A 55 20.62 25.11 22.22
N THR A 56 19.71 25.09 23.20
CA THR A 56 19.90 24.43 24.50
C THR A 56 19.61 22.93 24.46
N GLN A 57 18.90 22.43 23.44
CA GLN A 57 18.62 21.00 23.30
C GLN A 57 19.92 20.26 23.03
N LYS A 58 20.28 19.35 23.93
CA LYS A 58 21.44 18.49 23.77
C LYS A 58 21.12 17.32 22.84
N GLN A 59 22.18 16.83 22.22
CA GLN A 59 22.15 15.66 21.36
C GLN A 59 23.32 14.77 21.71
N PHE A 60 23.10 13.46 21.60
CA PHE A 60 24.15 12.47 21.77
C PHE A 60 24.11 11.49 20.61
N THR A 61 25.27 11.23 20.03
CA THR A 61 25.44 10.21 18.99
C THR A 61 26.55 9.26 19.38
N GLY A 62 26.47 8.01 18.95
CA GLY A 62 27.52 7.06 19.24
C GLY A 62 27.06 5.63 19.11
N TYR A 63 27.76 4.75 19.84
CA TYR A 63 27.63 3.32 19.74
C TYR A 63 27.45 2.68 21.10
N ILE A 64 26.53 1.70 21.18
CA ILE A 64 26.51 0.68 22.22
C ILE A 64 27.06 -0.60 21.61
N GLY A 65 28.17 -1.08 22.16
CA GLY A 65 28.89 -2.27 21.70
C GLY A 65 28.60 -3.46 22.59
N LEU A 66 27.87 -4.45 22.05
CA LEU A 66 27.70 -5.77 22.64
C LEU A 66 28.80 -6.69 22.10
N PRO A 67 29.68 -7.25 22.97
CA PRO A 67 30.67 -8.22 22.51
C PRO A 67 30.01 -9.52 22.02
N PRO A 68 30.75 -10.39 21.31
CA PRO A 68 30.26 -11.73 20.99
C PRO A 68 29.79 -12.47 22.24
N PHE A 69 28.76 -13.31 22.05
CA PHE A 69 28.13 -14.15 23.08
C PHE A 69 27.38 -13.39 24.17
N THR A 70 27.05 -12.11 23.96
CA THR A 70 26.19 -11.35 24.88
C THR A 70 24.77 -11.93 24.92
N LEU A 71 24.29 -12.47 23.80
CA LEU A 71 22.92 -12.97 23.65
C LEU A 71 22.76 -14.46 23.97
N GLN A 72 23.73 -15.09 24.66
CA GLN A 72 23.67 -16.52 24.98
C GLN A 72 22.32 -16.92 25.63
N PRO A 73 21.75 -18.09 25.26
CA PRO A 73 22.36 -19.17 24.48
C PRO A 73 22.42 -18.97 22.96
N ILE A 74 21.82 -17.90 22.42
CA ILE A 74 21.80 -17.64 20.98
C ILE A 74 23.21 -17.47 20.42
N GLN A 75 23.46 -18.07 19.25
CA GLN A 75 24.75 -18.03 18.58
C GLN A 75 25.02 -16.64 17.95
N GLN A 76 25.46 -15.69 18.78
CA GLN A 76 25.96 -14.38 18.37
C GLN A 76 27.48 -14.34 18.46
N ASN A 77 28.19 -14.87 17.45
CA ASN A 77 29.67 -14.98 17.44
C ASN A 77 30.40 -13.78 16.80
N TYR A 78 29.73 -12.65 16.66
CA TYR A 78 30.21 -11.39 16.07
C TYR A 78 29.91 -10.24 17.02
N SER A 79 30.56 -9.09 16.91
CA SER A 79 30.22 -7.93 17.78
C SER A 79 28.98 -7.21 17.25
N ILE A 80 28.13 -6.67 18.11
CA ILE A 80 27.02 -5.79 17.70
C ILE A 80 27.38 -4.37 18.14
N ASN A 81 27.67 -3.47 17.20
CA ASN A 81 27.90 -2.05 17.50
C ASN A 81 26.71 -1.25 16.96
N THR A 82 25.74 -0.98 17.82
CA THR A 82 24.50 -0.29 17.48
C THR A 82 24.69 1.22 17.56
N PHE A 83 24.55 1.91 16.44
CA PHE A 83 24.54 3.37 16.36
C PHE A 83 23.21 3.93 16.88
N PHE A 84 23.30 5.04 17.60
CA PHE A 84 22.13 5.79 18.05
C PHE A 84 22.30 7.30 17.85
N TRP A 85 21.17 7.98 17.69
CA TRP A 85 21.09 9.44 17.78
C TRP A 85 19.95 9.83 18.72
N PHE A 86 20.32 10.40 19.86
CA PHE A 86 19.42 10.94 20.86
C PHE A 86 19.28 12.45 20.71
N THR A 87 18.06 12.98 20.84
CA THR A 87 17.79 14.42 20.96
C THR A 87 16.86 14.71 22.13
N GLU A 88 17.23 15.71 22.93
CA GLU A 88 16.40 16.21 24.03
C GLU A 88 15.07 16.79 23.54
N ALA A 89 14.03 16.63 24.34
CA ALA A 89 12.78 17.33 24.17
C ALA A 89 12.98 18.85 24.17
N ARG A 90 12.11 19.58 23.47
CA ARG A 90 12.13 21.04 23.40
C ARG A 90 11.93 21.71 24.75
N GLN A 91 11.23 21.05 25.66
CA GLN A 91 10.90 21.57 26.99
C GLN A 91 11.09 20.48 28.04
N ASN A 92 11.67 20.86 29.18
CA ASN A 92 11.85 20.02 30.37
C ASN A 92 12.41 18.61 30.08
N PRO A 93 13.53 18.48 29.33
CA PRO A 93 14.04 17.19 28.86
C PRO A 93 14.34 16.20 30.00
N GLU A 94 14.66 16.66 31.21
CA GLU A 94 14.89 15.78 32.37
C GLU A 94 13.60 15.10 32.92
N THR A 95 12.42 15.55 32.47
CA THR A 95 11.12 15.03 32.90
C THR A 95 10.21 14.66 31.73
N ALA A 96 10.64 14.92 30.51
CA ALA A 96 9.89 14.58 29.30
C ALA A 96 9.84 13.06 29.13
N PRO A 97 8.78 12.52 28.49
CA PRO A 97 8.74 11.13 28.06
C PRO A 97 9.96 10.76 27.21
N LEU A 98 10.24 9.47 27.09
CA LEU A 98 11.23 8.94 26.16
C LEU A 98 10.51 8.14 25.06
N THR A 99 10.73 8.54 23.83
CA THR A 99 10.24 7.85 22.63
C THR A 99 11.42 7.24 21.88
N ILE A 100 11.34 5.94 21.60
CA ILE A 100 12.27 5.21 20.75
C ILE A 100 11.65 5.09 19.37
N TRP A 101 12.43 5.37 18.32
CA TRP A 101 12.01 5.25 16.93
C TRP A 101 12.87 4.24 16.14
N ILE A 102 12.19 3.28 15.51
CA ILE A 102 12.81 2.21 14.72
C ILE A 102 12.16 2.14 13.31
N ASN A 103 12.93 2.36 12.25
CA ASN A 103 12.47 2.09 10.88
C ASN A 103 12.51 0.57 10.57
N GLY A 104 11.87 0.17 9.46
CA GLY A 104 11.69 -1.24 9.08
C GLY A 104 12.78 -1.80 8.14
N GLY A 105 12.36 -2.18 6.92
CA GLY A 105 13.21 -2.84 5.91
C GLY A 105 12.75 -4.28 5.60
N PRO A 106 13.19 -5.31 6.35
CA PRO A 106 14.10 -5.25 7.49
C PRO A 106 15.52 -4.87 7.04
N GLY A 107 16.23 -4.12 7.89
CA GLY A 107 17.59 -3.68 7.61
C GLY A 107 17.72 -2.24 7.12
N SER A 108 16.70 -1.40 7.34
CA SER A 108 16.72 0.02 7.00
C SER A 108 17.03 0.89 8.23
N SER A 109 17.81 1.95 8.02
CA SER A 109 18.28 2.85 9.07
C SER A 109 17.18 3.73 9.65
N SER A 110 17.24 3.97 10.96
CA SER A 110 16.40 4.95 11.64
C SER A 110 16.79 6.41 11.37
N MET A 111 17.88 6.64 10.65
CA MET A 111 18.23 7.98 10.15
C MET A 111 17.26 8.42 9.05
N ILE A 112 16.54 7.49 8.41
CA ILE A 112 15.41 7.80 7.52
C ILE A 112 14.34 8.57 8.31
N GLY A 113 13.83 8.00 9.39
CA GLY A 113 12.85 8.67 10.25
C GLY A 113 13.37 9.96 10.87
N MET A 114 14.65 10.01 11.21
CA MET A 114 15.28 11.20 11.76
C MET A 114 15.28 12.38 10.77
N PHE A 115 15.65 12.16 9.51
CA PHE A 115 15.86 13.27 8.56
C PHE A 115 14.71 13.48 7.57
N ALA A 116 13.94 12.44 7.25
CA ALA A 116 12.82 12.52 6.31
C ALA A 116 11.47 12.71 7.02
N GLU A 117 11.29 12.18 8.23
CA GLU A 117 9.95 12.00 8.82
C GLU A 117 9.70 12.85 10.08
N ASN A 118 10.21 12.43 11.23
CA ASN A 118 9.75 12.90 12.55
C ASN A 118 10.87 13.40 13.46
N GLY A 119 12.12 13.38 13.01
CA GLY A 119 13.23 13.93 13.78
C GLY A 119 13.19 15.46 13.94
N PRO A 120 14.11 15.99 14.76
CA PRO A 120 14.11 17.39 15.18
C PRO A 120 14.55 18.37 14.07
N CYS A 121 15.17 17.87 13.00
CA CYS A 121 15.67 18.69 11.88
C CYS A 121 15.41 18.02 10.53
N GLU A 122 15.62 18.80 9.47
CA GLU A 122 15.63 18.33 8.09
C GLU A 122 16.86 18.88 7.36
N VAL A 123 17.32 18.14 6.34
CA VAL A 123 18.49 18.50 5.54
C VAL A 123 18.10 19.50 4.45
N VAL A 124 18.89 20.54 4.30
CA VAL A 124 18.65 21.65 3.35
C VAL A 124 19.91 21.97 2.55
N LEU A 125 19.72 22.26 1.27
CA LEU A 125 20.80 22.73 0.40
C LEU A 125 21.05 24.23 0.65
N MET A 126 22.29 24.55 1.02
CA MET A 126 22.73 25.90 1.36
C MET A 126 23.12 26.70 0.11
N ALA A 127 23.20 28.03 0.24
CA ALA A 127 23.52 28.94 -0.87
C ALA A 127 24.93 28.74 -1.44
N ASP A 128 25.84 28.16 -0.67
CA ASP A 128 27.20 27.80 -1.09
C ASP A 128 27.28 26.42 -1.78
N GLY A 129 26.15 25.75 -1.98
CA GLY A 129 26.06 24.43 -2.60
C GLY A 129 26.33 23.26 -1.66
N THR A 130 26.58 23.50 -0.37
CA THR A 130 26.76 22.45 0.65
C THR A 130 25.44 22.08 1.34
N TYR A 131 25.41 20.96 2.06
CA TYR A 131 24.25 20.58 2.87
C TYR A 131 24.41 21.07 4.32
N GLY A 132 23.33 21.63 4.86
CA GLY A 132 23.16 21.93 6.27
C GLY A 132 21.83 21.39 6.80
N THR A 133 21.44 21.80 8.01
CA THR A 133 20.15 21.40 8.59
C THR A 133 19.36 22.60 9.10
N GLN A 134 18.04 22.48 9.10
CA GLN A 134 17.12 23.41 9.78
C GLN A 134 16.17 22.66 10.70
N ALA A 135 15.63 23.35 11.71
CA ALA A 135 14.70 22.74 12.66
C ALA A 135 13.36 22.37 12.00
N ARG A 136 12.89 21.15 12.25
CA ARG A 136 11.60 20.66 11.74
C ARG A 136 10.45 21.22 12.59
N MET A 137 9.43 21.78 11.94
CA MET A 137 8.29 22.38 12.65
C MET A 137 7.50 21.36 13.47
N TRP A 138 7.32 20.15 12.94
CA TRP A 138 6.53 19.07 13.52
C TRP A 138 7.39 17.87 13.97
N GLY A 139 8.64 18.12 14.34
CA GLY A 139 9.49 17.10 14.96
C GLY A 139 8.90 16.58 16.26
N TRP A 140 9.08 15.29 16.54
CA TRP A 140 8.54 14.63 17.74
C TRP A 140 9.27 15.04 19.02
N ASP A 141 10.44 15.68 18.88
CA ASP A 141 11.18 16.35 19.96
C ASP A 141 10.34 17.41 20.69
N ARG A 142 9.20 17.83 20.12
CA ARG A 142 8.26 18.75 20.77
C ARG A 142 7.60 18.20 22.02
N SER A 143 7.34 16.89 22.08
CA SER A 143 6.59 16.26 23.18
C SER A 143 7.38 15.17 23.90
N SER A 144 8.56 14.79 23.41
CA SER A 144 9.33 13.68 23.96
C SER A 144 10.82 13.86 23.72
N ASN A 145 11.65 13.28 24.58
CA ASN A 145 13.02 12.95 24.21
C ASN A 145 12.97 11.84 23.15
N VAL A 146 13.72 11.95 22.06
CA VAL A 146 13.63 10.98 20.96
C VAL A 146 14.96 10.27 20.77
N LEU A 147 14.92 8.94 20.69
CA LEU A 147 16.05 8.05 20.47
C LEU A 147 15.86 7.26 19.18
N PHE A 148 16.66 7.59 18.16
CA PHE A 148 16.72 6.86 16.89
C PHE A 148 17.81 5.79 16.98
N ILE A 149 17.49 4.55 16.59
CA ILE A 149 18.40 3.40 16.71
C ILE A 149 18.55 2.69 15.37
N ASP A 150 19.76 2.60 14.85
CA ASP A 150 20.05 1.78 13.68
C ASP A 150 20.19 0.32 14.09
N GLN A 151 19.20 -0.50 13.76
CA GLN A 151 19.16 -1.91 14.13
C GLN A 151 18.58 -2.76 13.00
N PRO A 152 18.97 -4.04 12.86
CA PRO A 152 20.01 -4.77 13.61
C PRO A 152 21.47 -4.34 13.28
N ALA A 153 22.47 -5.12 13.72
CA ALA A 153 23.87 -4.90 13.33
C ALA A 153 24.00 -4.81 11.79
N GLN A 154 24.95 -3.99 11.30
CA GLN A 154 25.18 -3.69 9.87
C GLN A 154 24.20 -2.72 9.20
N VAL A 155 23.13 -2.30 9.88
CA VAL A 155 22.16 -1.32 9.36
C VAL A 155 22.67 0.11 9.55
N GLY A 156 22.56 0.96 8.52
CA GLY A 156 22.86 2.39 8.67
C GLY A 156 24.31 2.64 9.06
N LEU A 157 24.51 3.24 10.24
CA LEU A 157 25.83 3.46 10.85
C LEU A 157 26.24 2.35 11.81
N SER A 158 25.36 1.39 12.11
CA SER A 158 25.65 0.20 12.93
C SER A 158 26.50 -0.80 12.17
N TYR A 159 27.37 -1.52 12.87
CA TYR A 159 28.29 -2.45 12.23
C TYR A 159 28.68 -3.61 13.14
N ASP A 160 29.07 -4.71 12.52
CA ASP A 160 29.69 -5.86 13.17
C ASP A 160 31.22 -5.73 13.18
N THR A 161 31.80 -5.53 12.00
CA THR A 161 33.24 -5.46 11.73
C THR A 161 33.49 -4.35 10.73
N LEU A 162 34.45 -3.46 11.05
CA LEU A 162 34.85 -2.39 10.14
C LEU A 162 35.59 -2.99 8.94
N THR A 163 35.01 -2.84 7.76
CA THR A 163 35.47 -3.46 6.53
C THR A 163 35.66 -2.41 5.46
N ASN A 164 36.89 -2.20 5.02
CA ASN A 164 37.15 -1.33 3.88
C ASN A 164 36.67 -2.03 2.61
N ALA A 165 35.86 -1.34 1.79
CA ALA A 165 35.31 -1.86 0.55
C ALA A 165 35.09 -0.75 -0.48
N SER A 166 34.86 -1.13 -1.72
CA SER A 166 34.29 -0.30 -2.78
C SER A 166 32.81 -0.66 -2.95
N LEU A 167 31.94 0.34 -2.93
CA LEU A 167 30.50 0.22 -3.18
C LEU A 167 30.15 0.71 -4.58
N ASP A 168 29.61 -0.18 -5.40
CA ASP A 168 28.96 0.15 -6.67
C ASP A 168 27.54 0.67 -6.39
N LEU A 169 27.30 1.97 -6.53
CA LEU A 169 25.98 2.58 -6.27
C LEU A 169 24.91 2.17 -7.29
N VAL A 170 25.32 1.71 -8.48
CA VAL A 170 24.37 1.27 -9.53
C VAL A 170 23.89 -0.14 -9.23
N LYS A 171 24.80 -1.04 -8.82
CA LYS A 171 24.46 -2.44 -8.53
C LYS A 171 24.12 -2.69 -7.07
N GLY A 172 24.53 -1.81 -6.16
CA GLY A 172 24.46 -2.00 -4.71
C GLY A 172 25.34 -3.16 -4.24
N THR A 173 26.50 -3.37 -4.87
CA THR A 173 27.41 -4.48 -4.56
C THR A 173 28.71 -3.96 -3.94
N TYR A 174 29.25 -4.77 -3.02
CA TYR A 174 30.51 -4.48 -2.33
C TYR A 174 31.64 -5.31 -2.94
N GLN A 175 32.81 -4.69 -3.09
CA GLN A 175 34.03 -5.34 -3.53
C GLN A 175 35.20 -4.96 -2.62
N PRO A 176 36.29 -5.75 -2.59
CA PRO A 176 37.53 -5.28 -1.98
C PRO A 176 37.94 -3.90 -2.52
N PRO A 177 38.57 -3.04 -1.69
CA PRO A 177 38.93 -1.69 -2.10
C PRO A 177 39.72 -1.68 -3.40
N SER A 178 39.18 -0.97 -4.39
CA SER A 178 39.73 -0.91 -5.74
C SER A 178 39.40 0.44 -6.41
N PRO A 179 40.20 0.88 -7.39
CA PRO A 179 39.83 1.99 -8.25
C PRO A 179 38.53 1.69 -9.01
N ALA A 180 37.83 2.73 -9.45
CA ALA A 180 36.68 2.56 -10.34
C ALA A 180 37.10 1.77 -11.60
N PRO A 181 36.31 0.79 -12.05
CA PRO A 181 36.56 0.09 -13.31
C PRO A 181 36.66 1.06 -14.49
N GLU A 182 37.39 0.68 -15.54
CA GLU A 182 37.48 1.49 -16.77
C GLU A 182 36.08 1.69 -17.38
N GLY A 183 35.71 2.96 -17.64
CA GLY A 183 34.37 3.33 -18.09
C GLY A 183 33.30 3.41 -16.99
N TYR A 184 33.67 3.30 -15.71
CA TYR A 184 32.78 3.56 -14.58
C TYR A 184 33.03 4.96 -13.99
N PRO A 185 32.01 5.83 -13.88
CA PRO A 185 32.18 7.15 -13.31
C PRO A 185 32.62 7.08 -11.83
N PRO A 186 33.63 7.85 -11.39
CA PRO A 186 34.12 7.77 -10.00
C PRO A 186 33.07 8.09 -8.92
N TYR A 187 32.06 8.90 -9.22
CA TYR A 187 31.02 9.30 -8.26
C TYR A 187 29.98 8.21 -7.98
N VAL A 188 29.91 7.13 -8.79
CA VAL A 188 29.08 5.94 -8.50
C VAL A 188 29.89 4.77 -7.95
N TRP A 189 31.21 4.94 -7.78
CA TRP A 189 32.10 3.95 -7.23
C TRP A 189 32.75 4.46 -5.94
N LEU A 190 32.14 4.13 -4.80
CA LEU A 190 32.51 4.72 -3.52
C LEU A 190 33.41 3.79 -2.73
N ASN A 191 34.69 4.13 -2.63
CA ASN A 191 35.57 3.54 -1.62
C ASN A 191 35.17 4.05 -0.25
N GLY A 192 35.15 3.18 0.75
CA GLY A 192 34.88 3.54 2.14
C GLY A 192 35.00 2.41 3.13
N THR A 193 34.60 2.66 4.37
CA THR A 193 34.53 1.66 5.44
C THR A 193 33.07 1.34 5.70
N PHE A 194 32.70 0.07 5.66
CA PHE A 194 31.35 -0.43 5.86
C PHE A 194 31.33 -1.55 6.90
N SER A 195 30.16 -2.10 7.19
CA SER A 195 30.03 -3.39 7.87
C SER A 195 30.59 -4.53 7.01
N SER A 196 30.74 -5.74 7.58
CA SER A 196 31.23 -6.89 6.82
C SER A 196 30.33 -7.32 5.68
N ASN A 197 29.05 -6.94 5.70
CA ASN A 197 28.03 -7.36 4.74
C ASN A 197 27.88 -8.89 4.71
N ASN A 198 28.18 -9.56 5.83
CA ASN A 198 28.05 -11.00 6.01
C ASN A 198 26.70 -11.30 6.65
N PRO A 199 25.79 -12.04 5.98
CA PRO A 199 24.46 -12.34 6.52
C PRO A 199 24.50 -13.19 7.80
N ASN A 200 25.61 -13.85 8.11
CA ASN A 200 25.78 -14.60 9.36
C ASN A 200 26.16 -13.71 10.55
N PHE A 201 26.58 -12.46 10.31
CA PHE A 201 27.02 -11.51 11.35
C PHE A 201 25.99 -10.42 11.63
N THR A 202 24.72 -10.80 11.58
CA THR A 202 23.55 -9.98 11.91
C THR A 202 22.46 -10.89 12.47
N SER A 203 21.48 -10.32 13.17
CA SER A 203 20.24 -11.05 13.47
C SER A 203 19.60 -11.53 12.17
N ASN A 204 19.05 -12.74 12.20
CA ASN A 204 18.26 -13.33 11.10
C ASN A 204 16.78 -13.51 11.48
N THR A 205 16.39 -13.23 12.73
CA THR A 205 14.99 -13.17 13.17
C THR A 205 14.71 -11.92 14.01
N THR A 206 13.43 -11.58 14.13
CA THR A 206 12.98 -10.46 14.96
C THR A 206 13.21 -10.73 16.45
N ASP A 207 13.02 -11.96 16.93
CA ASP A 207 13.25 -12.34 18.34
C ASP A 207 14.70 -12.13 18.79
N ILE A 208 15.68 -12.45 17.94
CA ILE A 208 17.10 -12.17 18.24
C ILE A 208 17.34 -10.66 18.32
N SER A 209 16.71 -9.90 17.42
CA SER A 209 16.83 -8.45 17.38
C SER A 209 16.21 -7.80 18.64
N ALA A 210 15.11 -8.34 19.16
CA ALA A 210 14.47 -7.90 20.40
C ALA A 210 15.42 -8.03 21.60
N ARG A 211 16.17 -9.14 21.67
CA ARG A 211 17.17 -9.40 22.72
C ARG A 211 18.32 -8.39 22.66
N ALA A 212 18.85 -8.12 21.47
CA ALA A 212 19.87 -7.10 21.28
C ALA A 212 19.37 -5.70 21.66
N ALA A 213 18.14 -5.34 21.25
CA ALA A 213 17.51 -4.07 21.59
C ALA A 213 17.28 -3.90 23.09
N TRP A 214 16.92 -4.98 23.81
CA TRP A 214 16.78 -4.94 25.26
C TRP A 214 18.13 -4.65 25.94
N HIS A 215 19.21 -5.35 25.56
CA HIS A 215 20.55 -5.07 26.11
C HIS A 215 21.05 -3.66 25.77
N PHE A 216 20.72 -3.17 24.57
CA PHE A 216 20.96 -1.79 24.18
C PHE A 216 20.27 -0.82 25.16
N LEU A 217 18.97 -0.97 25.41
CA LEU A 217 18.20 -0.06 26.26
C LEU A 217 18.63 -0.14 27.73
N GLN A 218 18.90 -1.34 28.25
CA GLN A 218 19.46 -1.52 29.60
C GLN A 218 20.76 -0.70 29.75
N SER A 219 21.61 -0.73 28.73
CA SER A 219 22.90 -0.01 28.74
C SER A 219 22.74 1.49 28.54
N PHE A 220 21.87 1.92 27.61
CA PHE A 220 21.60 3.34 27.38
C PHE A 220 21.00 4.01 28.63
N LEU A 221 19.92 3.45 29.17
CA LEU A 221 19.20 4.04 30.30
C LEU A 221 19.98 4.02 31.61
N SER A 222 20.92 3.09 31.76
CA SER A 222 21.82 3.07 32.93
C SER A 222 22.98 4.06 32.81
N ALA A 223 23.50 4.30 31.60
CA ALA A 223 24.57 5.27 31.37
C ALA A 223 24.10 6.72 31.25
N PHE A 224 22.84 6.93 30.87
CA PHE A 224 22.20 8.24 30.80
C PHE A 224 21.01 8.33 31.77
N PRO A 225 21.22 8.18 33.09
CA PRO A 225 20.14 8.13 34.06
C PRO A 225 19.30 9.42 34.09
N GLN A 226 19.84 10.58 33.69
CA GLN A 226 19.08 11.82 33.59
C GLN A 226 17.99 11.82 32.50
N TYR A 227 18.03 10.88 31.56
CA TYR A 227 17.01 10.68 30.53
C TYR A 227 16.25 9.36 30.73
N ASN A 228 16.46 8.69 31.86
CA ASN A 228 15.64 7.57 32.27
C ASN A 228 14.38 8.13 32.95
N PRO A 229 13.18 7.95 32.37
CA PRO A 229 11.94 8.45 32.98
C PRO A 229 11.63 7.89 34.38
N GLY A 230 12.21 6.74 34.73
CA GLY A 230 12.15 6.16 36.07
C GLY A 230 13.14 6.77 37.07
N ALA A 231 14.14 7.52 36.62
CA ALA A 231 15.11 8.19 37.47
C ALA A 231 14.75 9.69 37.58
N HIS A 232 14.25 10.11 38.73
CA HIS A 232 13.90 11.50 38.95
C HIS A 232 15.08 12.30 39.53
N PRO A 233 15.31 13.56 39.11
CA PRO A 233 16.43 14.38 39.57
C PRO A 233 16.57 14.54 41.10
N ASN A 234 15.47 14.34 41.83
CA ASN A 234 15.40 14.47 43.29
C ASN A 234 15.27 13.12 44.03
N SER A 235 15.52 11.99 43.36
CA SER A 235 15.40 10.64 43.94
C SER A 235 16.63 9.79 43.62
N THR A 236 17.14 9.06 44.62
CA THR A 236 18.15 8.01 44.42
C THR A 236 17.52 6.65 44.06
N ASN A 237 16.21 6.52 44.22
CA ASN A 237 15.46 5.33 43.81
C ASN A 237 15.06 5.50 42.34
N VAL A 238 15.42 4.53 41.52
CA VAL A 238 14.96 4.40 40.13
C VAL A 238 13.65 3.62 40.15
N SER A 239 12.54 4.28 39.82
CA SER A 239 11.24 3.63 39.62
C SER A 239 11.15 3.01 38.22
N THR A 240 10.01 2.39 37.91
CA THR A 240 9.71 1.83 36.60
C THR A 240 10.01 2.83 35.47
N THR A 241 10.79 2.40 34.47
CA THR A 241 11.15 3.23 33.31
C THR A 241 10.04 3.14 32.27
N GLY A 242 9.14 4.11 32.25
CA GLY A 242 8.09 4.22 31.24
C GLY A 242 8.66 4.70 29.90
N ILE A 243 8.59 3.88 28.85
CA ILE A 243 9.05 4.26 27.49
C ILE A 243 7.93 4.14 26.45
N ASN A 244 8.01 4.94 25.40
CA ASN A 244 7.17 4.81 24.22
C ASN A 244 7.99 4.19 23.08
N LEU A 245 7.53 3.10 22.48
CA LEU A 245 8.17 2.49 21.33
C LEU A 245 7.35 2.80 20.08
N PHE A 246 7.99 3.40 19.08
CA PHE A 246 7.40 3.64 17.77
C PHE A 246 8.22 2.98 16.68
N ALA A 247 7.52 2.34 15.75
CA ALA A 247 8.17 1.68 14.62
C ALA A 247 7.33 1.79 13.34
N GLU A 248 7.99 1.72 12.18
CA GLU A 248 7.35 1.85 10.87
C GLU A 248 7.63 0.65 9.95
N SER A 249 6.70 0.29 9.05
CA SER A 249 6.92 -0.69 7.98
C SER A 249 7.11 -2.11 8.53
N TYR A 250 8.24 -2.76 8.26
CA TYR A 250 8.68 -3.97 8.99
C TYR A 250 8.73 -3.77 10.52
N GLY A 251 8.75 -2.51 10.97
CA GLY A 251 8.50 -2.12 12.36
C GLY A 251 7.19 -2.62 12.96
N GLY A 252 6.20 -3.00 12.14
CA GLY A 252 5.00 -3.71 12.62
C GLY A 252 5.29 -5.14 13.10
N ILE A 253 6.44 -5.72 12.74
CA ILE A 253 6.96 -6.99 13.27
C ILE A 253 7.90 -6.70 14.45
N TYR A 254 8.86 -5.78 14.28
CA TYR A 254 9.78 -5.41 15.35
C TYR A 254 9.07 -4.87 16.60
N GLY A 255 8.13 -3.93 16.43
CA GLY A 255 7.48 -3.20 17.50
C GLY A 255 6.78 -4.11 18.51
N PRO A 256 5.80 -4.94 18.09
CA PRO A 256 5.13 -5.89 18.97
C PRO A 256 6.09 -6.86 19.66
N THR A 257 6.98 -7.50 18.92
CA THR A 257 7.89 -8.52 19.48
C THR A 257 8.90 -7.91 20.45
N PHE A 258 9.44 -6.72 20.16
CA PHE A 258 10.35 -6.03 21.07
C PHE A 258 9.63 -5.62 22.35
N ALA A 259 8.45 -5.01 22.21
CA ALA A 259 7.65 -4.57 23.35
C ALA A 259 7.24 -5.75 24.24
N ASN A 260 6.77 -6.86 23.65
CA ASN A 260 6.37 -8.06 24.39
C ASN A 260 7.59 -8.68 25.09
N TYR A 261 8.73 -8.81 24.40
CA TYR A 261 9.98 -9.30 25.00
C TYR A 261 10.43 -8.47 26.21
N PHE A 262 10.27 -7.14 26.18
CA PHE A 262 10.62 -6.27 27.31
C PHE A 262 9.72 -6.54 28.53
N GLU A 263 8.42 -6.71 28.33
CA GLU A 263 7.48 -7.05 29.41
C GLU A 263 7.71 -8.47 29.96
N GLU A 264 8.12 -9.42 29.12
CA GLU A 264 8.56 -10.74 29.57
C GLU A 264 9.82 -10.66 30.44
N GLN A 265 10.79 -9.80 30.07
CA GLN A 265 11.96 -9.58 30.92
C GLN A 265 11.57 -8.94 32.25
N ASN A 266 10.60 -8.01 32.27
CA ASN A 266 10.06 -7.47 33.52
C ASN A 266 9.44 -8.57 34.39
N SER A 267 8.65 -9.47 33.80
CA SER A 267 8.05 -10.61 34.51
C SER A 267 9.12 -11.55 35.09
N LYS A 268 10.19 -11.83 34.32
CA LYS A 268 11.37 -12.59 34.78
C LYS A 268 12.15 -11.87 35.89
N ARG A 269 12.18 -10.54 35.89
CA ARG A 269 12.75 -9.75 36.98
C ARG A 269 11.88 -9.81 38.23
N GLU A 270 10.56 -9.77 38.09
CA GLU A 270 9.61 -9.84 39.20
C GLU A 270 9.64 -11.19 39.92
N ASN A 271 9.68 -12.29 39.16
CA ASN A 271 9.72 -13.65 39.72
C ASN A 271 11.14 -14.10 40.18
N GLY A 272 12.16 -13.28 39.96
CA GLY A 272 13.54 -13.52 40.41
C GLY A 272 14.41 -14.34 39.47
N THR A 273 13.93 -14.68 38.26
CA THR A 273 14.74 -15.35 37.22
C THR A 273 15.87 -14.47 36.72
N ILE A 274 15.63 -13.14 36.64
CA ILE A 274 16.64 -12.14 36.29
C ILE A 274 16.86 -11.20 37.50
N PRO A 275 18.10 -10.86 37.87
CA PRO A 275 18.36 -10.05 39.07
C PRO A 275 17.93 -8.58 38.92
N LYS A 276 17.10 -8.09 39.85
CA LYS A 276 16.66 -6.68 39.89
C LYS A 276 17.78 -5.66 40.17
N ASN A 277 18.85 -6.09 40.84
CA ASN A 277 19.97 -5.22 41.20
C ASN A 277 20.93 -4.94 40.02
N SER A 278 20.88 -5.76 38.98
CA SER A 278 21.71 -5.62 37.79
C SER A 278 20.87 -5.46 36.52
N THR A 279 19.59 -5.06 36.62
CA THR A 279 18.73 -4.81 35.47
C THR A 279 17.67 -3.75 35.80
N LEU A 280 17.30 -2.93 34.81
CA LEU A 280 16.24 -1.93 34.87
C LEU A 280 14.89 -2.52 34.47
N GLU A 281 13.82 -1.98 35.06
CA GLU A 281 12.44 -2.25 34.65
C GLU A 281 12.08 -1.33 33.49
N ILE A 282 12.04 -1.88 32.28
CA ILE A 282 11.70 -1.13 31.07
C ILE A 282 10.24 -1.45 30.76
N LYS A 283 9.32 -0.58 31.17
CA LYS A 283 7.89 -0.78 31.00
C LYS A 283 7.38 0.05 29.84
N LEU A 284 6.61 -0.57 28.95
CA LEU A 284 6.01 0.11 27.83
C LEU A 284 4.83 0.95 28.31
N THR A 285 4.87 2.23 27.96
CA THR A 285 3.74 3.15 28.14
C THR A 285 2.85 3.13 26.90
N SER A 286 3.46 3.17 25.72
CA SER A 286 2.75 2.96 24.46
C SER A 286 3.59 2.29 23.39
N LEU A 287 2.94 1.54 22.51
CA LEU A 287 3.44 1.06 21.23
C LEU A 287 2.69 1.76 20.10
N GLY A 288 3.41 2.52 19.27
CA GLY A 288 2.88 3.10 18.03
C GLY A 288 3.45 2.40 16.80
N ILE A 289 2.58 1.98 15.88
CA ILE A 289 2.98 1.32 14.64
C ILE A 289 2.50 2.18 13.47
N VAL A 290 3.44 2.71 12.69
CA VAL A 290 3.16 3.51 11.49
C VAL A 290 3.26 2.61 10.26
N ASN A 291 2.22 2.55 9.42
CA ASN A 291 2.18 1.76 8.19
C ASN A 291 2.85 0.38 8.33
N GLY A 292 2.45 -0.35 9.38
CA GLY A 292 3.14 -1.57 9.78
C GLY A 292 2.72 -2.80 8.99
N MET A 293 3.67 -3.69 8.75
CA MET A 293 3.38 -5.10 8.50
C MET A 293 3.30 -5.81 9.85
N ILE A 294 2.09 -6.20 10.28
CA ILE A 294 1.80 -6.90 11.53
C ILE A 294 1.64 -8.39 11.27
N ASP A 295 0.76 -8.78 10.34
CA ASP A 295 0.56 -10.19 10.01
C ASP A 295 0.27 -10.34 8.51
N VAL A 296 1.21 -10.99 7.80
CA VAL A 296 1.16 -11.26 6.36
C VAL A 296 -0.08 -12.10 5.97
N LEU A 297 -0.51 -13.04 6.83
CA LEU A 297 -1.70 -13.88 6.61
C LEU A 297 -3.00 -13.06 6.68
N ILE A 298 -2.96 -11.84 7.19
CA ILE A 298 -4.13 -10.96 7.26
C ILE A 298 -4.00 -9.86 6.19
N GLN A 299 -2.82 -9.27 6.06
CA GLN A 299 -2.63 -8.05 5.28
C GLN A 299 -2.45 -8.29 3.78
N ASP A 300 -1.78 -9.36 3.37
CA ASP A 300 -1.42 -9.57 1.95
C ASP A 300 -2.64 -9.81 1.06
N TYR A 301 -3.74 -10.31 1.63
CA TYR A 301 -5.03 -10.40 0.92
C TYR A 301 -5.44 -9.05 0.32
N TYR A 302 -5.16 -7.95 1.03
CA TYR A 302 -5.58 -6.61 0.64
C TYR A 302 -4.69 -5.96 -0.42
N TYR A 303 -3.60 -6.60 -0.86
CA TYR A 303 -2.82 -6.11 -2.01
C TYR A 303 -3.66 -6.01 -3.28
N ALA A 304 -4.52 -7.02 -3.53
CA ALA A 304 -5.37 -7.04 -4.71
C ALA A 304 -6.42 -5.91 -4.66
N THR A 305 -7.14 -5.80 -3.54
CA THR A 305 -8.17 -4.78 -3.35
C THR A 305 -7.61 -3.37 -3.35
N MET A 306 -6.46 -3.12 -2.70
CA MET A 306 -5.84 -1.79 -2.72
C MET A 306 -5.38 -1.40 -4.14
N ALA A 307 -4.89 -2.35 -4.94
CA ALA A 307 -4.47 -2.08 -6.31
C ALA A 307 -5.65 -1.76 -7.26
N TYR A 308 -6.83 -2.35 -7.05
CA TYR A 308 -7.98 -2.19 -7.94
C TYR A 308 -9.05 -1.21 -7.42
N ASN A 309 -9.36 -1.25 -6.12
CA ASN A 309 -10.49 -0.56 -5.50
C ASN A 309 -10.08 0.24 -4.24
N ASN A 310 -9.15 1.18 -4.41
CA ASN A 310 -8.74 2.11 -3.35
C ASN A 310 -9.60 3.38 -3.31
N THR A 311 -9.38 4.16 -2.25
CA THR A 311 -10.10 5.40 -1.93
C THR A 311 -9.71 6.61 -2.79
N PHE A 312 -8.77 6.43 -3.73
CA PHE A 312 -8.40 7.42 -4.75
C PHE A 312 -9.01 7.12 -6.12
N GLY A 313 -9.70 5.97 -6.29
CA GLY A 313 -10.25 5.56 -7.58
C GLY A 313 -9.19 5.19 -8.62
N ILE A 314 -7.97 4.83 -8.17
CA ILE A 314 -6.86 4.42 -9.04
C ILE A 314 -7.00 2.91 -9.30
N GLN A 315 -7.10 2.52 -10.58
CA GLN A 315 -7.05 1.11 -10.98
C GLN A 315 -5.65 0.78 -11.48
N ALA A 316 -4.77 0.37 -10.57
CA ALA A 316 -3.38 0.00 -10.87
C ALA A 316 -3.29 -1.30 -11.67
N ILE A 317 -4.26 -2.20 -11.46
CA ILE A 317 -4.36 -3.51 -12.09
C ILE A 317 -5.75 -3.70 -12.71
N SER A 318 -5.93 -4.71 -13.57
CA SER A 318 -7.26 -5.06 -14.09
C SER A 318 -8.09 -5.84 -13.05
N GLN A 319 -9.41 -5.92 -13.25
CA GLN A 319 -10.27 -6.75 -12.41
C GLN A 319 -9.88 -8.25 -12.49
N THR A 320 -9.41 -8.70 -13.65
CA THR A 320 -8.90 -10.07 -13.81
C THR A 320 -7.64 -10.30 -12.98
N ASP A 321 -6.72 -9.33 -12.96
CA ASP A 321 -5.51 -9.41 -12.13
C ASP A 321 -5.87 -9.40 -10.63
N GLU A 322 -6.86 -8.62 -10.22
CA GLU A 322 -7.36 -8.61 -8.84
C GLU A 322 -7.84 -10.01 -8.43
N LEU A 323 -8.74 -10.62 -9.22
CA LEU A 323 -9.28 -11.95 -8.95
C LEU A 323 -8.19 -13.03 -8.95
N ASN A 324 -7.26 -12.97 -9.91
CA ASN A 324 -6.14 -13.91 -9.99
C ASN A 324 -5.18 -13.76 -8.81
N THR A 325 -4.96 -12.54 -8.32
CA THR A 325 -4.11 -12.27 -7.16
C THR A 325 -4.76 -12.80 -5.88
N ILE A 326 -6.07 -12.62 -5.73
CA ILE A 326 -6.84 -13.21 -4.61
C ILE A 326 -6.77 -14.74 -4.63
N GLU A 327 -6.93 -15.35 -5.81
CA GLU A 327 -6.82 -16.81 -5.95
C GLU A 327 -5.40 -17.31 -5.65
N ALA A 328 -4.36 -16.62 -6.15
CA ALA A 328 -2.97 -16.94 -5.83
C ALA A 328 -2.68 -16.79 -4.32
N TYR A 329 -3.27 -15.79 -3.68
CA TYR A 329 -3.19 -15.63 -2.24
C TYR A 329 -3.78 -16.85 -1.51
N ASN A 330 -5.02 -17.22 -1.82
CA ASN A 330 -5.73 -18.32 -1.16
C ASN A 330 -5.04 -19.68 -1.39
N SER A 331 -4.68 -19.97 -2.64
CA SER A 331 -4.15 -21.28 -3.04
C SER A 331 -2.68 -21.48 -2.70
N LYS A 332 -1.86 -20.41 -2.72
CA LYS A 332 -0.39 -20.50 -2.57
C LYS A 332 0.15 -19.80 -1.33
N CYS A 333 -0.12 -18.50 -1.17
CA CYS A 333 0.49 -17.71 -0.09
C CYS A 333 -0.06 -18.13 1.29
N ALA A 334 -1.37 -18.06 1.49
CA ALA A 334 -2.00 -18.36 2.76
C ALA A 334 -1.75 -19.82 3.22
N SER A 335 -1.84 -20.77 2.29
CA SER A 335 -1.56 -22.19 2.56
C SER A 335 -0.09 -22.41 2.98
N ALA A 336 0.86 -21.78 2.29
CA ALA A 336 2.28 -21.85 2.63
C ALA A 336 2.59 -21.19 3.98
N ILE A 337 1.96 -20.04 4.31
CA ILE A 337 2.12 -19.40 5.62
C ILE A 337 1.63 -20.35 6.73
N LEU A 338 0.44 -20.95 6.58
CA LEU A 338 -0.10 -21.85 7.59
C LEU A 338 0.81 -23.06 7.82
N GLN A 339 1.40 -23.61 6.76
CA GLN A 339 2.39 -24.67 6.86
C GLN A 339 3.67 -24.21 7.58
N CYS A 340 4.20 -23.03 7.21
CA CYS A 340 5.35 -22.42 7.89
C CYS A 340 5.09 -22.28 9.39
N ARG A 341 3.96 -21.67 9.79
CA ARG A 341 3.61 -21.43 11.20
C ARG A 341 3.42 -22.74 11.96
N GLN A 342 2.84 -23.75 11.33
CA GLN A 342 2.68 -25.07 11.95
C GLN A 342 4.04 -25.72 12.24
N VAL A 343 4.96 -25.69 11.28
CA VAL A 343 6.30 -26.27 11.44
C VAL A 343 7.10 -25.46 12.46
N ALA A 344 7.20 -24.14 12.29
CA ALA A 344 7.92 -23.25 13.18
C ALA A 344 7.42 -23.37 14.63
N GLY A 345 6.11 -23.37 14.87
CA GLY A 345 5.57 -23.53 16.22
C GLY A 345 5.83 -24.90 16.88
N GLN A 346 6.26 -25.91 16.12
CA GLN A 346 6.61 -27.23 16.67
C GLN A 346 8.09 -27.37 17.00
N ILE A 347 8.97 -26.79 16.17
CA ILE A 347 10.42 -27.03 16.26
C ILE A 347 11.24 -25.79 16.58
N ASP A 348 10.72 -24.59 16.30
CA ASP A 348 11.37 -23.29 16.56
C ASP A 348 10.40 -22.29 17.24
N PRO A 349 9.78 -22.65 18.39
CA PRO A 349 8.76 -21.81 19.02
C PRO A 349 9.32 -20.51 19.64
N GLU A 350 10.62 -20.44 19.93
CA GLU A 350 11.30 -19.25 20.46
C GLU A 350 11.83 -18.30 19.36
N GLY A 351 11.67 -18.66 18.08
CA GLY A 351 12.09 -17.83 16.95
C GLY A 351 13.60 -17.63 16.86
N GLU A 352 14.39 -18.62 17.27
CA GLU A 352 15.86 -18.54 17.27
C GLU A 352 16.45 -18.74 15.87
N GLY A 353 15.65 -19.24 14.91
CA GLY A 353 16.01 -19.25 13.49
C GLY A 353 17.18 -20.18 13.15
N ASP A 354 17.49 -21.13 14.02
CA ASP A 354 18.52 -22.16 13.85
C ASP A 354 17.97 -23.49 13.30
N GLU A 355 16.64 -23.64 13.28
CA GLU A 355 15.97 -24.81 12.72
C GLU A 355 15.75 -24.71 11.20
N GLN A 356 16.62 -25.38 10.43
CA GLN A 356 16.63 -25.32 8.97
C GLN A 356 15.30 -25.78 8.34
N GLN A 357 14.59 -26.73 8.96
CA GLN A 357 13.31 -27.21 8.46
C GLN A 357 12.23 -26.13 8.57
N ALA A 358 12.18 -25.38 9.68
CA ALA A 358 11.27 -24.26 9.86
C ALA A 358 11.64 -23.12 8.90
N ASN A 359 12.93 -22.76 8.86
CA ASN A 359 13.44 -21.72 7.95
C ASN A 359 13.07 -22.00 6.49
N SER A 360 13.24 -23.23 6.01
CA SER A 360 12.95 -23.59 4.61
C SER A 360 11.45 -23.47 4.30
N ALA A 361 10.57 -23.90 5.21
CA ALA A 361 9.12 -23.78 5.04
C ALA A 361 8.67 -22.31 5.04
N CYS A 362 9.21 -21.50 5.95
CA CYS A 362 8.88 -20.08 6.05
C CYS A 362 9.48 -19.22 4.94
N GLN A 363 10.68 -19.55 4.46
CA GLN A 363 11.27 -18.90 3.29
C GLN A 363 10.42 -19.19 2.03
N ALA A 364 9.99 -20.43 1.83
CA ALA A 364 9.12 -20.78 0.71
C ALA A 364 7.80 -19.99 0.74
N ALA A 365 7.18 -19.86 1.92
CA ALA A 365 6.00 -19.03 2.12
C ALA A 365 6.26 -17.55 1.81
N THR A 366 7.40 -17.00 2.26
CA THR A 366 7.80 -15.62 1.96
C THR A 366 7.86 -15.36 0.45
N TYR A 367 8.48 -16.25 -0.32
CA TYR A 367 8.55 -16.11 -1.78
C TYR A 367 7.17 -16.25 -2.45
N ALA A 368 6.33 -17.17 -1.98
CA ALA A 368 4.97 -17.33 -2.50
C ALA A 368 4.16 -16.03 -2.33
N CYS A 369 4.25 -15.40 -1.16
CA CYS A 369 3.53 -14.16 -0.85
C CYS A 369 4.10 -12.94 -1.58
N ASN A 370 5.43 -12.80 -1.67
CA ASN A 370 6.06 -11.70 -2.42
C ASN A 370 5.63 -11.66 -3.90
N SER A 371 5.29 -12.81 -4.49
CA SER A 371 4.84 -12.88 -5.89
C SER A 371 3.50 -12.15 -6.14
N LEU A 372 2.69 -11.93 -5.10
CA LEU A 372 1.37 -11.27 -5.19
C LEU A 372 1.47 -9.81 -5.63
N MET A 373 2.60 -9.15 -5.39
CA MET A 373 2.81 -7.74 -5.76
C MET A 373 3.18 -7.56 -7.24
N THR A 374 3.51 -8.63 -7.96
CA THR A 374 3.99 -8.58 -9.35
C THR A 374 3.05 -7.81 -10.29
N PRO A 375 1.71 -8.01 -10.27
CA PRO A 375 0.80 -7.26 -11.13
C PRO A 375 0.83 -5.75 -10.83
N PHE A 376 0.87 -5.37 -9.55
CA PHE A 376 0.98 -3.97 -9.16
C PHE A 376 2.30 -3.34 -9.63
N GLN A 377 3.42 -4.05 -9.47
CA GLN A 377 4.73 -3.58 -9.95
C GLN A 377 4.71 -3.31 -11.47
N GLY A 378 3.96 -4.12 -12.23
CA GLY A 378 3.75 -3.93 -13.68
C GLY A 378 3.04 -2.62 -14.05
N SER A 379 2.31 -1.99 -13.13
CA SER A 379 1.65 -0.68 -13.34
C SER A 379 2.65 0.49 -13.39
N GLY A 380 3.85 0.30 -12.81
CA GLY A 380 4.85 1.34 -12.62
C GLY A 380 4.52 2.38 -11.53
N LEU A 381 3.44 2.19 -10.76
CA LEU A 381 3.13 3.00 -9.59
C LEU A 381 4.10 2.70 -8.43
N ASN A 382 4.29 3.68 -7.56
CA ASN A 382 5.17 3.57 -6.41
C ASN A 382 4.48 2.78 -5.28
N VAL A 383 5.21 1.83 -4.68
CA VAL A 383 4.66 0.97 -3.62
C VAL A 383 4.44 1.71 -2.28
N TYR A 384 5.09 2.85 -2.09
CA TYR A 384 4.99 3.69 -0.89
C TYR A 384 3.99 4.83 -1.05
N ASP A 385 3.54 5.12 -2.27
CA ASP A 385 2.44 6.07 -2.55
C ASP A 385 1.80 5.73 -3.91
N ILE A 386 0.61 5.14 -3.86
CA ILE A 386 -0.14 4.69 -5.05
C ILE A 386 -0.51 5.82 -6.01
N ARG A 387 -0.39 7.09 -5.59
CA ARG A 387 -0.75 8.26 -6.39
C ARG A 387 0.33 8.67 -7.39
N VAL A 388 1.55 8.14 -7.27
CA VAL A 388 2.70 8.51 -8.10
C VAL A 388 3.33 7.31 -8.79
N LYS A 389 4.07 7.57 -9.88
CA LYS A 389 4.85 6.56 -10.60
C LYS A 389 6.33 6.62 -10.22
N ASN A 390 7.00 5.48 -10.35
CA ASN A 390 8.45 5.41 -10.24
C ASN A 390 9.16 6.04 -11.46
N PRO A 391 10.35 6.64 -11.26
CA PRO A 391 10.96 6.97 -9.97
C PRO A 391 10.22 8.12 -9.26
N SER A 392 10.09 8.01 -7.93
CA SER A 392 9.49 9.07 -7.09
C SER A 392 10.57 9.99 -6.55
N PRO A 393 10.39 11.33 -6.56
CA PRO A 393 11.30 12.27 -5.90
C PRO A 393 11.08 12.36 -4.38
N ASP A 394 10.01 11.75 -3.87
CA ASP A 394 9.53 11.91 -2.51
C ASP A 394 9.64 10.60 -1.71
N PRO A 395 10.07 10.66 -0.43
CA PRO A 395 10.67 11.82 0.22
C PRO A 395 12.06 12.17 -0.34
N PRO A 396 12.51 13.44 -0.22
CA PRO A 396 13.84 13.85 -0.68
C PRO A 396 14.97 13.08 0.01
N GLN A 397 15.95 12.60 -0.78
CA GLN A 397 17.08 11.79 -0.30
C GLN A 397 18.35 12.61 0.00
N ALA A 398 18.22 13.93 0.20
CA ALA A 398 19.35 14.84 0.47
C ALA A 398 20.21 14.41 1.66
N PHE A 399 19.60 13.77 2.66
CA PHE A 399 20.28 13.33 3.86
C PHE A 399 21.32 12.22 3.61
N LEU A 400 21.18 11.45 2.52
CA LEU A 400 22.15 10.43 2.13
C LEU A 400 23.53 11.04 1.85
N GLU A 401 23.56 12.20 1.18
CA GLU A 401 24.80 12.95 0.97
C GLU A 401 25.29 13.59 2.26
N TYR A 402 24.39 14.24 3.00
CA TYR A 402 24.72 14.95 4.23
C TYR A 402 25.45 14.05 5.24
N LEU A 403 24.91 12.85 5.50
CA LEU A 403 25.49 11.86 6.42
C LEU A 403 26.82 11.27 5.93
N ASN A 404 27.14 11.40 4.65
CA ASN A 404 28.39 10.94 4.06
C ASN A 404 29.43 12.07 3.87
N THR A 405 29.16 13.28 4.36
CA THR A 405 30.19 14.33 4.40
C THR A 405 31.16 14.10 5.56
N GLU A 406 32.46 14.39 5.34
CA GLU A 406 33.51 14.21 6.34
C GLU A 406 33.19 14.93 7.66
N SER A 407 32.71 16.18 7.54
CA SER A 407 32.39 17.03 8.70
C SER A 407 31.29 16.42 9.58
N VAL A 408 30.28 15.83 8.96
CA VAL A 408 29.16 15.19 9.66
C VAL A 408 29.58 13.87 10.27
N GLN A 409 30.27 13.00 9.51
CA GLN A 409 30.78 11.73 10.03
C GLN A 409 31.71 11.95 11.25
N LYS A 410 32.59 12.96 11.19
CA LYS A 410 33.44 13.35 12.33
C LYS A 410 32.64 13.84 13.54
N ALA A 411 31.63 14.69 13.27
CA ALA A 411 30.77 15.28 14.29
C ALA A 411 29.97 14.22 15.06
N ILE A 412 29.35 13.27 14.34
CA ILE A 412 28.54 12.22 14.95
C ILE A 412 29.37 11.04 15.44
N GLY A 413 30.64 10.97 15.07
CA GLY A 413 31.55 9.90 15.44
C GLY A 413 31.35 8.61 14.63
N ALA A 414 30.82 8.71 13.41
CA ALA A 414 30.60 7.58 12.53
C ALA A 414 31.90 6.84 12.23
N ARG A 415 31.85 5.50 12.31
CA ARG A 415 32.98 4.61 11.98
C ARG A 415 32.84 3.92 10.64
N VAL A 416 31.65 3.97 10.05
CA VAL A 416 31.32 3.46 8.72
C VAL A 416 30.67 4.57 7.89
N ASN A 417 30.77 4.47 6.57
CA ASN A 417 29.98 5.28 5.65
C ASN A 417 28.50 4.93 5.80
N TYR A 418 27.64 5.94 5.63
CA TYR A 418 26.21 5.76 5.80
C TYR A 418 25.58 5.12 4.55
N THR A 419 24.77 4.08 4.76
CA THR A 419 23.88 3.48 3.76
C THR A 419 22.47 3.36 4.33
N SER A 420 21.44 3.66 3.53
CA SER A 420 20.04 3.64 4.00
C SER A 420 19.56 2.25 4.41
N SER A 421 19.96 1.21 3.68
CA SER A 421 19.56 -0.17 3.93
C SER A 421 20.70 -1.16 3.68
N ASN A 422 20.64 -2.33 4.32
CA ASN A 422 21.63 -3.39 4.17
C ASN A 422 21.03 -4.68 3.59
N ARG A 423 21.50 -5.09 2.42
CA ARG A 423 21.01 -6.29 1.71
C ARG A 423 21.37 -7.61 2.40
N ALA A 424 22.50 -7.68 3.12
CA ALA A 424 22.86 -8.88 3.88
C ALA A 424 21.90 -9.10 5.06
N VAL A 425 21.49 -8.02 5.73
CA VAL A 425 20.46 -8.06 6.78
C VAL A 425 19.12 -8.49 6.18
N GLN A 426 18.68 -7.84 5.11
CA GLN A 426 17.43 -8.23 4.44
C GLN A 426 17.44 -9.71 4.01
N ALA A 427 18.53 -10.18 3.42
CA ALA A 427 18.68 -11.58 3.03
C ALA A 427 18.62 -12.53 4.23
N ALA A 428 19.23 -12.18 5.37
CA ALA A 428 19.19 -12.99 6.58
C ALA A 428 17.75 -13.22 7.08
N PHE A 429 16.93 -12.17 7.12
CA PHE A 429 15.51 -12.24 7.51
C PHE A 429 14.62 -12.96 6.48
N ILE A 430 14.88 -12.76 5.18
CA ILE A 430 14.14 -13.47 4.12
C ILE A 430 14.46 -14.97 4.18
N ASN A 431 15.71 -15.34 4.45
CA ASN A 431 16.14 -16.74 4.47
C ASN A 431 15.59 -17.56 5.63
N THR A 432 15.24 -16.91 6.74
CA THR A 432 14.53 -17.54 7.87
C THR A 432 13.01 -17.45 7.74
N GLY A 433 12.52 -16.70 6.75
CA GLY A 433 11.11 -16.43 6.53
C GLY A 433 10.47 -15.66 7.69
N ASP A 434 11.21 -14.74 8.32
CA ASP A 434 10.81 -14.09 9.57
C ASP A 434 9.44 -13.42 9.50
N SER A 435 9.11 -12.77 8.37
CA SER A 435 7.86 -12.01 8.24
C SER A 435 6.58 -12.85 8.28
N VAL A 436 6.66 -14.13 7.90
CA VAL A 436 5.48 -15.01 7.81
C VAL A 436 5.28 -15.89 9.05
N ARG A 437 6.24 -15.88 9.98
CA ARG A 437 6.21 -16.70 11.22
C ARG A 437 5.05 -16.32 12.16
N GLY A 438 4.56 -15.08 12.09
CA GLY A 438 3.41 -14.61 12.86
C GLY A 438 3.73 -14.36 14.33
N GLY A 439 2.69 -14.24 15.16
CA GLY A 439 2.78 -13.95 16.59
C GLY A 439 2.46 -12.50 16.97
N GLN A 440 2.62 -11.56 16.05
CA GLN A 440 2.50 -10.11 16.32
C GLN A 440 1.09 -9.70 16.78
N VAL A 441 0.04 -10.36 16.28
CA VAL A 441 -1.34 -10.13 16.74
C VAL A 441 -1.49 -10.49 18.22
N GLU A 442 -0.91 -11.62 18.63
CA GLU A 442 -0.94 -12.07 20.02
C GLU A 442 -0.01 -11.23 20.91
N ASP A 443 1.15 -10.81 20.41
CA ASP A 443 2.04 -9.86 21.10
C ASP A 443 1.30 -8.56 21.41
N ILE A 444 0.60 -7.98 20.41
CA ILE A 444 -0.21 -6.78 20.62
C ILE A 444 -1.32 -7.03 21.63
N ALA A 445 -2.01 -8.17 21.54
CA ALA A 445 -3.03 -8.53 22.51
C ALA A 445 -2.45 -8.64 23.94
N ASN A 446 -1.29 -9.28 24.11
CA ASN A 446 -0.58 -9.38 25.40
C ASN A 446 -0.20 -8.01 25.96
N LEU A 447 0.29 -7.10 25.11
CA LEU A 447 0.59 -5.73 25.49
C LEU A 447 -0.66 -4.99 25.96
N LEU A 448 -1.78 -5.12 25.25
CA LEU A 448 -3.06 -4.54 25.66
C LEU A 448 -3.54 -5.11 27.01
N ARG A 449 -3.36 -6.42 27.25
CA ARG A 449 -3.65 -7.07 28.55
C ARG A 449 -2.79 -6.52 29.68
N ALA A 450 -1.53 -6.21 29.40
CA ALA A 450 -0.58 -5.60 30.32
C ALA A 450 -0.87 -4.09 30.57
N GLY A 451 -1.86 -3.51 29.90
CA GLY A 451 -2.25 -2.10 30.04
C GLY A 451 -1.43 -1.14 29.19
N VAL A 452 -0.60 -1.65 28.26
CA VAL A 452 0.14 -0.83 27.30
C VAL A 452 -0.84 -0.21 26.31
N ARG A 453 -0.68 1.07 25.99
CA ARG A 453 -1.49 1.70 24.92
C ARG A 453 -0.93 1.32 23.56
N VAL A 454 -1.77 0.75 22.68
CA VAL A 454 -1.33 0.39 21.33
C VAL A 454 -2.09 1.21 20.30
N SER A 455 -1.36 1.80 19.36
CA SER A 455 -1.94 2.61 18.29
C SER A 455 -1.37 2.23 16.93
N LEU A 456 -2.28 1.95 16.00
CA LEU A 456 -1.98 1.66 14.61
C LEU A 456 -2.28 2.91 13.76
N MET A 457 -1.29 3.46 13.07
CA MET A 457 -1.40 4.67 12.25
C MET A 457 -1.06 4.35 10.80
N TYR A 458 -2.02 4.45 9.88
CA TYR A 458 -1.84 4.08 8.48
C TYR A 458 -2.18 5.23 7.55
N GLY A 459 -1.23 5.63 6.71
CA GLY A 459 -1.46 6.51 5.57
C GLY A 459 -2.32 5.83 4.50
N ASP A 460 -3.36 6.50 4.02
CA ASP A 460 -4.33 5.88 3.13
C ASP A 460 -3.90 5.74 1.67
N ALA A 461 -2.78 6.34 1.27
CA ALA A 461 -2.16 6.21 -0.05
C ALA A 461 -1.03 5.16 -0.11
N ASP A 462 -0.65 4.57 1.02
CA ASP A 462 0.36 3.51 1.03
C ASP A 462 -0.18 2.21 0.43
N TYR A 463 0.62 1.55 -0.42
CA TYR A 463 0.25 0.27 -1.01
C TYR A 463 0.89 -0.90 -0.26
N ILE A 464 2.20 -0.83 0.03
CA ILE A 464 2.96 -1.97 0.57
C ILE A 464 2.51 -2.35 1.99
N CYS A 465 2.12 -1.39 2.81
CA CYS A 465 1.49 -1.64 4.10
C CYS A 465 0.17 -0.88 4.18
N ASN A 466 -0.70 -1.15 3.22
CA ASN A 466 -1.95 -0.42 3.03
C ASN A 466 -2.87 -0.44 4.28
N TRP A 467 -3.63 0.64 4.42
CA TRP A 467 -4.52 0.85 5.56
C TRP A 467 -5.66 -0.17 5.65
N MET A 468 -6.07 -0.82 4.55
CA MET A 468 -7.13 -1.84 4.59
C MET A 468 -6.64 -3.11 5.29
N GLY A 469 -5.41 -3.54 4.97
CA GLY A 469 -4.73 -4.62 5.69
C GLY A 469 -4.49 -4.24 7.15
N GLY A 470 -4.03 -3.01 7.42
CA GLY A 470 -3.85 -2.51 8.78
C GLY A 470 -5.16 -2.51 9.60
N GLU A 471 -6.27 -2.14 8.96
CA GLU A 471 -7.61 -2.20 9.57
C GLU A 471 -7.98 -3.64 9.90
N ALA A 472 -7.79 -4.57 8.96
CA ALA A 472 -8.06 -5.99 9.19
C ALA A 472 -7.21 -6.56 10.33
N ALA A 473 -5.93 -6.20 10.41
CA ALA A 473 -5.05 -6.58 11.51
C ALA A 473 -5.57 -6.03 12.86
N SER A 474 -6.12 -4.81 12.89
CA SER A 474 -6.74 -4.26 14.10
C SER A 474 -7.94 -5.08 14.59
N PHE A 475 -8.76 -5.60 13.68
CA PHE A 475 -9.86 -6.49 14.04
C PHE A 475 -9.36 -7.85 14.53
N ALA A 476 -8.28 -8.38 13.96
CA ALA A 476 -7.67 -9.63 14.44
C ALA A 476 -7.12 -9.47 15.87
N VAL A 477 -6.47 -8.34 16.19
CA VAL A 477 -6.04 -8.01 17.55
C VAL A 477 -7.23 -7.96 18.51
N ALA A 478 -8.32 -7.29 18.13
CA ALA A 478 -9.52 -7.24 18.96
C ALA A 478 -10.15 -8.63 19.16
N ALA A 479 -10.07 -9.50 18.15
CA ALA A 479 -10.54 -10.88 18.23
C ALA A 479 -9.69 -11.75 19.18
N ALA A 480 -8.36 -11.58 19.16
CA ALA A 480 -7.44 -12.24 20.11
C ALA A 480 -7.73 -11.84 21.58
N LEU A 481 -8.42 -10.72 21.80
CA LEU A 481 -8.86 -10.26 23.12
C LEU A 481 -10.30 -10.69 23.50
N SER A 482 -10.91 -11.66 22.81
CA SER A 482 -12.30 -12.09 23.06
C SER A 482 -12.59 -12.48 24.51
N ASP A 483 -11.62 -13.16 25.14
CA ASP A 483 -11.73 -13.72 26.49
C ASP A 483 -11.21 -12.76 27.57
N PHE A 484 -10.67 -11.61 27.17
CA PHE A 484 -10.14 -10.65 28.12
C PHE A 484 -11.31 -9.94 28.81
N PRO A 485 -11.50 -10.11 30.13
CA PRO A 485 -12.48 -9.33 30.86
C PRO A 485 -12.10 -7.87 30.69
N SER A 486 -13.10 -7.06 30.48
CA SER A 486 -12.99 -5.66 30.14
C SER A 486 -12.20 -4.77 31.11
N ASN A 487 -11.65 -5.31 32.20
CA ASN A 487 -10.91 -4.59 33.25
C ASN A 487 -11.53 -3.22 33.55
N GLY A 488 -12.85 -3.19 33.71
CA GLY A 488 -13.64 -1.98 33.94
C GLY A 488 -14.57 -1.57 32.79
N LEU A 489 -14.37 -2.00 31.54
CA LEU A 489 -15.27 -1.72 30.40
C LEU A 489 -16.63 -2.45 30.53
N SER A 490 -17.69 -1.83 30.03
CA SER A 490 -19.06 -2.38 30.10
C SER A 490 -19.32 -3.55 29.14
N SER A 491 -18.41 -3.80 28.20
CA SER A 491 -18.51 -4.78 27.11
C SER A 491 -17.20 -5.52 26.92
N SER A 492 -17.22 -6.76 26.40
CA SER A 492 -15.98 -7.48 26.04
C SER A 492 -15.16 -6.70 25.02
N TYR A 493 -13.84 -6.95 24.96
CA TYR A 493 -12.94 -6.18 24.11
C TYR A 493 -13.34 -6.23 22.63
N LEU A 494 -13.64 -7.42 22.11
CA LEU A 494 -14.13 -7.63 20.75
C LEU A 494 -15.47 -6.93 20.49
N SER A 495 -16.44 -7.07 21.40
CA SER A 495 -17.78 -6.49 21.19
C SER A 495 -17.77 -4.97 21.25
N GLY A 496 -16.95 -4.39 22.13
CA GLY A 496 -16.74 -2.95 22.22
C GLY A 496 -16.00 -2.40 21.01
N TRP A 497 -14.92 -3.05 20.58
CA TRP A 497 -14.21 -2.69 19.35
C TRP A 497 -15.13 -2.71 18.12
N ASN A 498 -15.97 -3.75 17.98
CA ASN A 498 -16.92 -3.87 16.87
C ASN A 498 -18.03 -2.82 16.91
N GLN A 499 -18.30 -2.19 18.05
CA GLN A 499 -19.28 -1.11 18.20
C GLN A 499 -18.66 0.28 18.08
N ALA A 500 -17.35 0.41 18.30
CA ALA A 500 -16.63 1.66 18.15
C ALA A 500 -16.67 2.15 16.69
N GLY A 501 -17.11 3.38 16.49
CA GLY A 501 -17.15 4.03 15.18
C GLY A 501 -15.91 4.87 14.90
N TYR A 502 -15.71 5.22 13.63
CA TYR A 502 -14.64 6.12 13.18
C TYR A 502 -14.97 7.58 13.50
N ALA A 503 -14.23 8.17 14.42
CA ALA A 503 -14.30 9.59 14.76
C ALA A 503 -13.26 10.38 13.96
N ASP A 504 -13.54 11.64 13.64
CA ASP A 504 -12.60 12.51 12.93
C ASP A 504 -11.37 12.82 13.78
N ILE A 505 -10.17 12.76 13.21
CA ILE A 505 -8.95 13.25 13.84
C ILE A 505 -8.91 14.77 13.66
N VAL A 506 -9.43 15.50 14.64
CA VAL A 506 -9.47 16.95 14.64
C VAL A 506 -8.08 17.47 14.99
N VAL A 507 -7.37 17.99 13.98
CA VAL A 507 -6.01 18.52 14.13
C VAL A 507 -6.05 19.97 14.60
N ASN A 508 -6.93 20.78 14.01
CA ASN A 508 -7.22 22.14 14.44
C ASN A 508 -8.68 22.51 14.10
N SER A 509 -9.10 23.74 14.40
CA SER A 509 -10.49 24.19 14.22
C SER A 509 -11.02 24.13 12.78
N SER A 510 -10.15 23.95 11.79
CA SER A 510 -10.50 23.97 10.37
C SER A 510 -10.04 22.73 9.60
N TYR A 511 -9.33 21.79 10.25
CA TYR A 511 -8.67 20.69 9.56
C TYR A 511 -8.86 19.36 10.30
N VAL A 512 -9.37 18.38 9.55
CA VAL A 512 -9.48 16.98 9.92
C VAL A 512 -8.42 16.23 9.11
N GLY A 513 -7.48 15.60 9.80
CA GLY A 513 -6.33 14.93 9.16
C GLY A 513 -6.53 13.44 8.88
N GLY A 514 -7.64 12.87 9.34
CA GLY A 514 -7.89 11.43 9.24
C GLY A 514 -9.12 11.02 10.03
N ALA A 515 -9.30 9.71 10.20
CA ALA A 515 -10.30 9.13 11.07
C ALA A 515 -9.69 8.07 11.99
N VAL A 516 -10.23 7.93 13.19
CA VAL A 516 -9.75 7.00 14.20
C VAL A 516 -10.88 6.18 14.82
N ARG A 517 -10.66 4.87 14.95
CA ARG A 517 -11.47 3.95 15.77
C ARG A 517 -10.71 3.66 17.05
N GLN A 518 -11.39 3.75 18.19
CA GLN A 518 -10.77 3.55 19.51
C GLN A 518 -11.70 2.81 20.45
N PHE A 519 -11.12 1.89 21.22
CA PHE A 519 -11.79 1.25 22.34
C PHE A 519 -10.77 0.89 23.41
N GLY A 520 -11.03 1.30 24.64
CA GLY A 520 -10.05 1.14 25.74
C GLY A 520 -8.71 1.80 25.39
N ASN A 521 -7.63 1.02 25.51
CA ASN A 521 -6.25 1.42 25.23
C ASN A 521 -5.78 1.06 23.80
N PHE A 522 -6.70 0.65 22.91
CA PHE A 522 -6.38 0.30 21.52
C PHE A 522 -6.97 1.30 20.52
N SER A 523 -6.24 1.61 19.46
CA SER A 523 -6.69 2.51 18.40
C SER A 523 -6.15 2.13 17.02
N PHE A 524 -6.97 2.42 16.00
CA PHE A 524 -6.60 2.35 14.58
C PHE A 524 -6.95 3.67 13.90
N SER A 525 -5.96 4.31 13.30
CA SER A 525 -6.04 5.61 12.63
C SER A 525 -5.76 5.45 11.15
N ARG A 526 -6.69 5.92 10.32
CA ARG A 526 -6.48 6.14 8.88
C ARG A 526 -6.15 7.61 8.67
N ILE A 527 -4.94 7.91 8.22
CA ILE A 527 -4.43 9.26 7.97
C ILE A 527 -4.62 9.58 6.49
N TYR A 528 -5.31 10.69 6.22
CA TYR A 528 -5.69 11.06 4.85
C TYR A 528 -4.51 11.66 4.08
N ASP A 529 -4.43 11.33 2.79
CA ASP A 529 -3.45 11.85 1.84
C ASP A 529 -1.99 11.56 2.22
N ALA A 530 -1.75 10.50 2.99
CA ALA A 530 -0.43 10.05 3.41
C ALA A 530 -0.02 8.73 2.75
N GLY A 531 1.19 8.68 2.19
CA GLY A 531 1.83 7.43 1.79
C GLY A 531 2.47 6.70 2.98
N HIS A 532 3.45 5.84 2.70
CA HIS A 532 4.09 4.95 3.68
C HIS A 532 4.70 5.71 4.87
N MET A 533 5.48 6.74 4.59
CA MET A 533 6.12 7.60 5.61
C MET A 533 5.15 8.68 6.08
N VAL A 534 4.19 8.32 6.94
CA VAL A 534 3.09 9.21 7.35
C VAL A 534 3.56 10.57 7.88
N PRO A 535 4.60 10.66 8.75
CA PRO A 535 5.06 11.96 9.24
C PRO A 535 5.69 12.84 8.16
N TYR A 536 6.15 12.28 7.04
CA TYR A 536 6.57 13.08 5.89
C TYR A 536 5.38 13.71 5.16
N TYR A 537 4.36 12.90 4.83
CA TYR A 537 3.22 13.37 4.03
C TYR A 537 2.25 14.25 4.83
N GLN A 538 2.02 13.92 6.11
CA GLN A 538 1.06 14.60 6.98
C GLN A 538 1.70 14.96 8.33
N PRO A 539 2.73 15.84 8.35
CA PRO A 539 3.55 16.09 9.54
C PRO A 539 2.75 16.63 10.74
N GLU A 540 1.82 17.56 10.52
CA GLU A 540 0.98 18.12 11.59
C GLU A 540 0.02 17.07 12.17
N THR A 541 -0.64 16.29 11.30
CA THR A 541 -1.55 15.22 11.72
C THR A 541 -0.79 14.12 12.46
N ALA A 542 0.32 13.64 11.90
CA ALA A 542 1.15 12.60 12.50
C ALA A 542 1.65 13.00 13.89
N PHE A 543 2.15 14.24 14.03
CA PHE A 543 2.54 14.78 15.33
C PHE A 543 1.37 14.88 16.32
N THR A 544 0.20 15.31 15.84
CA THR A 544 -1.01 15.41 16.67
C THR A 544 -1.45 14.05 17.20
N VAL A 545 -1.45 13.02 16.35
CA VAL A 545 -1.79 11.66 16.78
C VAL A 545 -0.71 11.11 17.71
N PHE A 546 0.58 11.29 17.37
CA PHE A 546 1.71 10.91 18.22
C PHE A 546 1.61 11.45 19.65
N THR A 547 1.43 12.77 19.81
CA THR A 547 1.37 13.37 21.15
C THR A 547 0.17 12.82 21.94
N ARG A 548 -0.99 12.63 21.29
CA ARG A 548 -2.18 12.07 21.94
C ARG A 548 -1.99 10.61 22.39
N ILE A 549 -1.22 9.81 21.64
CA ILE A 549 -0.87 8.44 22.02
C ILE A 549 0.00 8.42 23.29
N ILE A 550 1.06 9.23 23.34
CA ILE A 550 1.99 9.25 24.49
C ILE A 550 1.38 9.96 25.70
N ASP A 551 0.47 10.91 25.51
CA ASP A 551 -0.27 11.57 26.58
C ASP A 551 -1.43 10.70 27.10
N GLY A 552 -1.92 9.75 26.27
CA GLY A 552 -3.04 8.88 26.61
C GLY A 552 -4.39 9.61 26.59
N THR A 553 -4.55 10.55 25.66
CA THR A 553 -5.79 11.31 25.42
C THR A 553 -6.55 10.74 24.23
N ASP A 554 -7.79 11.19 24.01
CA ASP A 554 -8.57 10.84 22.83
C ASP A 554 -7.86 11.27 21.54
N LEU A 555 -7.57 10.35 20.61
CA LEU A 555 -6.91 10.67 19.35
C LEU A 555 -7.77 11.55 18.43
N SER A 556 -9.09 11.58 18.61
CA SER A 556 -10.01 12.43 17.84
C SER A 556 -9.89 13.90 18.27
N THR A 557 -10.10 14.18 19.55
CA THR A 557 -10.23 15.56 20.07
C THR A 557 -9.05 16.05 20.92
N GLY A 558 -8.26 15.15 21.51
CA GLY A 558 -7.24 15.45 22.51
C GLY A 558 -7.78 15.61 23.94
N GLU A 559 -9.07 15.33 24.16
CA GLU A 559 -9.69 15.36 25.49
C GLU A 559 -9.20 14.20 26.38
N ALA A 560 -9.27 14.38 27.70
CA ALA A 560 -8.93 13.33 28.64
C ALA A 560 -9.93 12.16 28.56
N ILE A 561 -9.43 10.93 28.62
CA ILE A 561 -10.24 9.71 28.50
C ILE A 561 -10.26 8.91 29.80
N ASN A 562 -11.38 8.24 30.06
CA ASN A 562 -11.45 7.20 31.08
C ASN A 562 -11.42 5.83 30.40
N LEU A 563 -10.27 5.14 30.48
CA LEU A 563 -10.08 3.84 29.84
C LEU A 563 -11.08 2.77 30.30
N SER A 564 -11.72 2.92 31.46
CA SER A 564 -12.74 1.98 31.92
C SER A 564 -14.06 2.07 31.14
N ASN A 565 -14.27 3.06 30.30
CA ASN A 565 -15.51 3.16 29.49
C ASN A 565 -15.32 3.87 28.15
N PHE A 566 -14.08 4.06 27.72
CA PHE A 566 -13.78 4.83 26.52
C PHE A 566 -14.05 4.03 25.24
N THR A 567 -14.84 4.62 24.35
CA THR A 567 -15.12 4.15 23.00
C THR A 567 -15.30 5.36 22.09
N SER A 568 -14.78 5.31 20.86
CA SER A 568 -15.04 6.33 19.85
C SER A 568 -16.45 6.18 19.25
N SER A 569 -17.00 7.29 18.77
CA SER A 569 -18.31 7.35 18.11
C SER A 569 -18.19 7.93 16.70
N GLY A 570 -18.89 7.34 15.73
CA GLY A 570 -18.92 7.79 14.35
C GLY A 570 -19.43 6.70 13.39
N PRO A 571 -19.28 6.86 12.08
CA PRO A 571 -19.63 5.82 11.11
C PRO A 571 -18.86 4.51 11.35
N MET A 572 -19.48 3.37 11.04
CA MET A 572 -18.82 2.06 11.22
C MET A 572 -17.62 1.86 10.29
N ASN A 573 -17.63 2.51 9.13
CA ASN A 573 -16.59 2.38 8.10
C ASN A 573 -15.96 3.75 7.86
N ALA A 574 -14.65 3.77 7.59
CA ALA A 574 -13.95 4.98 7.16
C ALA A 574 -14.27 5.27 5.67
N THR A 575 -15.33 6.04 5.41
CA THR A 575 -15.87 6.26 4.05
C THR A 575 -15.24 7.43 3.28
N HIS A 576 -14.20 8.07 3.84
CA HIS A 576 -13.54 9.19 3.17
C HIS A 576 -12.87 8.74 1.86
N VAL A 577 -13.14 9.48 0.79
CA VAL A 577 -12.54 9.30 -0.53
C VAL A 577 -11.78 10.55 -0.91
N ASN A 578 -10.62 10.36 -1.50
CA ASN A 578 -9.75 11.44 -1.95
C ASN A 578 -9.92 11.66 -3.45
N ALA A 579 -9.70 12.89 -3.90
CA ALA A 579 -9.68 13.16 -5.34
C ALA A 579 -8.43 12.53 -5.97
N ALA A 580 -8.59 11.84 -7.10
CA ALA A 580 -7.50 11.26 -7.89
C ALA A 580 -6.52 12.29 -8.49
N THR A 581 -6.70 13.59 -8.23
CA THR A 581 -5.94 14.66 -8.87
C THR A 581 -4.63 14.91 -8.14
N PHE A 582 -3.73 13.94 -8.14
CA PHE A 582 -2.35 14.15 -7.76
C PHE A 582 -1.50 14.42 -9.01
N LYS A 583 -0.79 15.54 -9.03
CA LYS A 583 0.10 15.87 -10.14
C LYS A 583 1.45 15.21 -9.86
N GLN A 584 1.86 14.28 -10.72
CA GLN A 584 3.16 13.61 -10.58
C GLN A 584 4.28 14.67 -10.50
N PRO A 585 5.07 14.67 -9.40
CA PRO A 585 6.21 15.56 -9.26
C PRO A 585 7.33 15.13 -10.20
N ALA A 586 8.19 16.07 -10.60
CA ALA A 586 9.34 15.74 -11.44
C ALA A 586 10.33 14.90 -10.61
N PRO A 587 10.80 13.75 -11.13
CA PRO A 587 11.73 12.90 -10.39
C PRO A 587 13.07 13.60 -10.17
N THR A 588 13.68 13.35 -9.02
CA THR A 588 15.03 13.81 -8.68
C THR A 588 15.91 12.58 -8.57
N CYS A 589 16.93 12.48 -9.45
CA CYS A 589 17.84 11.34 -9.47
C CYS A 589 18.98 11.56 -8.46
N TRP A 590 18.87 10.90 -7.31
CA TRP A 590 19.83 10.94 -6.21
C TRP A 590 20.89 9.87 -6.41
N ILE A 591 22.17 10.27 -6.50
CA ILE A 591 23.25 9.33 -6.87
C ILE A 591 23.52 8.26 -5.82
N ARG A 592 23.13 8.48 -4.56
CA ARG A 592 23.26 7.51 -3.46
C ARG A 592 22.06 6.57 -3.34
N ASP A 593 21.05 6.76 -4.19
CA ASP A 593 19.85 5.95 -4.24
C ASP A 593 19.39 5.79 -5.70
N VAL A 594 20.31 5.32 -6.53
CA VAL A 594 20.13 5.31 -7.98
C VAL A 594 19.01 4.36 -8.40
N ALA A 595 18.87 3.24 -7.70
CA ALA A 595 17.88 2.21 -8.03
C ALA A 595 16.44 2.73 -7.92
N ASP A 596 16.15 3.55 -6.91
CA ASP A 596 14.79 3.98 -6.60
C ASP A 596 14.45 5.38 -7.16
N THR A 597 15.47 6.21 -7.40
CA THR A 597 15.26 7.64 -7.73
C THR A 597 15.63 8.03 -9.16
N CYS A 598 16.33 7.17 -9.91
CA CYS A 598 16.81 7.48 -11.26
C CYS A 598 16.09 6.66 -12.33
N SER A 599 15.82 7.28 -13.48
CA SER A 599 15.30 6.57 -14.64
C SER A 599 16.39 5.75 -15.34
N ILE A 600 15.98 4.72 -16.11
CA ILE A 600 16.89 3.90 -16.91
C ILE A 600 17.72 4.76 -17.88
N ASP A 601 17.15 5.83 -18.43
CA ASP A 601 17.88 6.71 -19.34
C ASP A 601 18.89 7.58 -18.60
N GLN A 602 18.52 8.14 -17.43
CA GLN A 602 19.48 8.85 -16.57
C GLN A 602 20.66 7.94 -16.18
N LEU A 603 20.38 6.69 -15.82
CA LEU A 603 21.38 5.66 -15.54
C LEU A 603 22.35 5.44 -16.71
N LYS A 604 21.84 5.31 -17.94
CA LYS A 604 22.69 5.15 -19.13
C LYS A 604 23.57 6.38 -19.34
N HIS A 605 23.00 7.59 -19.26
CA HIS A 605 23.76 8.83 -19.44
C HIS A 605 24.79 9.04 -18.33
N MET A 606 24.48 8.65 -17.07
CA MET A 606 25.45 8.64 -15.97
C MET A 606 26.65 7.75 -16.30
N LEU A 607 26.43 6.53 -16.79
CA LEU A 607 27.51 5.60 -17.14
C LEU A 607 28.33 6.03 -18.37
N LEU A 608 27.76 6.89 -19.22
CA LEU A 608 28.46 7.50 -20.36
C LEU A 608 29.17 8.82 -19.99
N GLU A 609 29.15 9.22 -18.72
CA GLU A 609 29.64 10.53 -18.24
C GLU A 609 29.01 11.73 -18.97
N ASP A 610 27.79 11.54 -19.49
CA ASP A 610 27.04 12.56 -20.22
C ASP A 610 26.09 13.28 -19.25
N GLY A 611 26.55 14.39 -18.68
CA GLY A 611 25.78 15.19 -17.71
C GLY A 611 26.67 15.75 -16.60
N MET A 612 26.07 16.09 -15.47
CA MET A 612 26.82 16.49 -14.28
C MET A 612 26.13 16.08 -12.99
N VAL A 613 26.92 15.88 -11.94
CA VAL A 613 26.43 15.69 -10.59
C VAL A 613 26.68 16.96 -9.79
N ALA A 614 25.64 17.48 -9.14
CA ALA A 614 25.74 18.62 -8.22
C ALA A 614 24.92 18.33 -6.97
N ALA A 615 25.53 18.51 -5.79
CA ALA A 615 24.92 18.22 -4.49
C ALA A 615 24.27 16.82 -4.39
N GLY A 616 24.90 15.80 -4.98
CA GLY A 616 24.40 14.41 -5.00
C GLY A 616 23.19 14.16 -5.89
N VAL A 617 22.82 15.13 -6.72
CA VAL A 617 21.77 14.98 -7.74
C VAL A 617 22.42 14.95 -9.12
N TYR A 618 22.00 14.01 -9.95
CA TYR A 618 22.42 13.94 -11.35
C TYR A 618 21.51 14.81 -12.24
N TYR A 619 22.14 15.63 -13.09
CA TYR A 619 21.50 16.50 -14.07
C TYR A 619 22.00 16.15 -15.47
N SER A 620 21.06 15.96 -16.40
CA SER A 620 21.41 15.70 -17.81
C SER A 620 21.92 16.95 -18.53
N ASN A 621 21.65 18.15 -18.01
CA ASN A 621 22.14 19.40 -18.54
C ASN A 621 22.55 20.36 -17.42
N SER A 622 23.75 20.95 -17.53
CA SER A 622 24.28 21.87 -16.52
C SER A 622 23.41 23.10 -16.26
N LYS A 623 22.58 23.50 -17.23
CA LYS A 623 21.60 24.61 -17.08
C LYS A 623 20.39 24.27 -16.23
N GLN A 624 20.16 22.99 -15.89
CA GLN A 624 19.05 22.56 -15.02
C GLN A 624 19.35 22.80 -13.54
N TYR A 625 20.63 22.84 -13.17
CA TYR A 625 21.04 23.16 -11.81
C TYR A 625 20.91 24.66 -11.58
N ASN A 626 20.12 25.02 -10.58
CA ASN A 626 20.08 26.37 -10.04
C ASN A 626 20.49 26.30 -8.58
N ALA A 627 21.65 26.89 -8.24
CA ALA A 627 22.04 27.05 -6.85
C ALA A 627 20.94 27.84 -6.11
N PRO A 628 20.56 27.44 -4.88
CA PRO A 628 19.48 28.12 -4.17
C PRO A 628 19.78 29.61 -4.01
N SER A 629 18.85 30.46 -4.44
CA SER A 629 18.83 31.91 -4.21
C SER A 629 18.48 32.19 -2.73
N SER A 630 19.43 31.91 -1.83
CA SER A 630 19.50 32.17 -0.38
C SER A 630 18.21 32.56 0.38
N THR A 631 17.91 31.82 1.45
CA THR A 631 17.44 32.40 2.74
C THR A 631 17.47 31.41 3.91
N VAL A 632 17.69 30.12 3.69
CA VAL A 632 17.87 29.18 4.80
C VAL A 632 19.29 29.34 5.35
N THR A 633 19.42 30.05 6.46
CA THR A 633 20.64 29.98 7.28
C THR A 633 20.48 28.78 8.20
N ALA A 634 21.20 27.68 7.94
CA ALA A 634 21.32 26.58 8.90
C ALA A 634 21.63 27.15 10.29
N GLY A 635 20.90 26.72 11.32
CA GLY A 635 21.02 27.27 12.67
C GLY A 635 20.11 28.46 13.01
N LYS A 636 19.18 28.91 12.14
CA LYS A 636 18.10 29.84 12.51
C LYS A 636 16.73 29.24 12.16
N PRO A 637 15.76 29.21 13.10
CA PRO A 637 14.40 28.76 12.80
C PRO A 637 13.84 29.58 11.63
N GLY A 638 13.48 28.91 10.54
CA GLY A 638 12.87 29.56 9.39
C GLY A 638 11.51 30.16 9.78
N THR A 639 11.25 31.41 9.39
CA THR A 639 9.88 31.93 9.35
C THR A 639 9.09 31.21 8.25
N PRO A 640 7.80 30.92 8.45
CA PRO A 640 6.98 30.18 7.49
C PRO A 640 7.04 30.79 6.09
N VAL A 641 7.23 29.95 5.07
CA VAL A 641 7.05 30.34 3.68
C VAL A 641 5.57 30.66 3.48
N ALA A 642 5.25 31.92 3.20
CA ALA A 642 3.91 32.29 2.77
C ALA A 642 3.57 31.51 1.50
N ARG A 643 2.44 30.79 1.49
CA ARG A 643 1.93 30.12 0.28
C ARG A 643 1.95 31.10 -0.89
N SER A 644 2.70 30.78 -1.93
CA SER A 644 2.53 31.36 -3.25
C SER A 644 1.16 30.95 -3.80
N SER A 645 0.12 31.69 -3.43
CA SER A 645 -1.13 31.69 -4.19
C SER A 645 -0.87 32.47 -5.47
N THR A 646 -0.69 31.77 -6.59
CA THR A 646 -0.88 32.36 -7.92
C THR A 646 -2.34 32.73 -8.08
N SER A 647 -2.73 33.91 -7.60
CA SER A 647 -3.99 34.54 -7.98
C SER A 647 -3.77 35.29 -9.28
N LEU A 648 -4.52 34.90 -10.32
CA LEU A 648 -4.60 35.65 -11.58
C LEU A 648 -4.93 37.12 -11.30
N SER A 649 -4.13 38.00 -11.89
CA SER A 649 -4.40 39.43 -11.97
C SER A 649 -5.67 39.70 -12.78
N SER A 650 -6.67 40.33 -12.17
CA SER A 650 -7.65 41.15 -12.89
C SER A 650 -7.53 42.59 -12.43
N SER A 651 -7.16 43.45 -13.37
CA SER A 651 -7.08 44.90 -13.24
C SER A 651 -8.49 45.50 -13.15
N GLY A 652 -8.77 46.22 -12.07
CA GLY A 652 -9.95 47.06 -11.92
C GLY A 652 -9.66 48.24 -10.98
N SER A 653 -9.38 49.39 -11.56
CA SER A 653 -9.15 50.68 -10.90
C SER A 653 -10.46 51.28 -10.36
N GLY A 654 -10.46 51.81 -9.13
CA GLY A 654 -11.58 52.62 -8.60
C GLY A 654 -11.49 53.02 -7.13
N SER A 655 -10.74 54.10 -6.86
CA SER A 655 -10.88 55.13 -5.79
C SER A 655 -11.29 54.78 -4.33
N SER A 656 -10.30 54.97 -3.44
CA SER A 656 -10.33 55.74 -2.16
C SER A 656 -11.58 55.79 -1.27
N SER A 657 -11.44 55.40 0.00
CA SER A 657 -11.56 56.27 1.19
C SER A 657 -11.15 55.54 2.50
N ILE A 658 -10.48 56.29 3.37
CA ILE A 658 -9.79 55.92 4.61
C ILE A 658 -10.75 55.88 5.81
N ASN A 659 -10.53 55.00 6.80
CA ASN A 659 -10.52 55.33 8.25
C ASN A 659 -10.06 54.15 9.15
N THR A 660 -8.83 54.28 9.68
CA THR A 660 -8.38 54.17 11.10
C THR A 660 -9.35 53.56 12.15
N VAL A 661 -9.00 52.75 13.16
CA VAL A 661 -7.84 52.69 14.11
C VAL A 661 -8.04 51.46 15.03
N ALA A 662 -6.98 50.80 15.50
CA ALA A 662 -6.81 50.40 16.92
C ALA A 662 -5.41 49.83 17.19
N LYS A 663 -4.69 50.48 18.12
CA LYS A 663 -3.36 50.12 18.63
C LYS A 663 -3.46 49.11 19.78
N SER A 664 -2.42 48.28 19.83
CA SER A 664 -1.89 47.48 20.95
C SER A 664 -1.84 48.20 22.31
N ARG A 665 -2.10 47.46 23.41
CA ARG A 665 -1.11 47.20 24.48
C ARG A 665 -1.59 46.20 25.56
N HIS A 666 -0.60 45.46 26.04
CA HIS A 666 -0.49 44.57 27.21
C HIS A 666 -1.34 44.90 28.45
N LEU A 667 -1.66 43.87 29.26
CA LEU A 667 -1.23 43.78 30.67
C LEU A 667 -1.56 42.40 31.30
N ASP A 668 -0.65 41.96 32.16
CA ASP A 668 -0.69 40.83 33.09
C ASP A 668 -1.98 40.72 33.91
N HIS A 669 -2.33 39.51 34.37
CA HIS A 669 -2.79 39.32 35.75
C HIS A 669 -2.60 37.87 36.28
N PRO A 670 -2.12 37.70 37.54
CA PRO A 670 -1.98 36.41 38.21
C PRO A 670 -3.11 36.07 39.21
N ASN A 671 -3.10 34.80 39.66
CA ASN A 671 -3.64 34.24 40.92
C ASN A 671 -5.16 33.95 41.12
N ARG A 672 -5.52 32.67 40.88
CA ARG A 672 -5.95 31.63 41.85
C ARG A 672 -6.71 32.05 43.14
N VAL A 673 -7.98 31.60 43.31
CA VAL A 673 -8.62 31.30 44.63
C VAL A 673 -9.66 30.15 44.50
N VAL A 674 -9.82 29.40 45.60
CA VAL A 674 -10.45 28.09 45.83
C VAL A 674 -11.82 28.19 46.58
N LEU A 675 -12.77 27.29 46.24
CA LEU A 675 -13.94 26.69 46.95
C LEU A 675 -14.73 27.41 48.10
N ARG A 676 -16.08 27.53 47.97
CA ARG A 676 -17.17 26.87 48.77
C ARG A 676 -18.59 27.52 48.61
N VAL A 677 -19.63 26.67 48.70
CA VAL A 677 -21.13 26.83 48.61
C VAL A 677 -21.76 27.35 49.95
N PRO A 678 -23.11 27.51 50.22
CA PRO A 678 -24.38 27.69 49.43
C PRO A 678 -25.41 28.76 49.98
N SER A 679 -26.49 29.12 49.23
CA SER A 679 -27.92 29.29 49.70
C SER A 679 -28.87 30.08 48.75
N HIS A 680 -30.08 29.52 48.52
CA HIS A 680 -31.32 30.04 47.85
C HIS A 680 -32.15 31.05 48.72
N PRO A 681 -33.35 31.63 48.37
CA PRO A 681 -34.40 31.24 47.37
C PRO A 681 -35.28 32.35 46.66
N ALA A 682 -36.20 31.90 45.79
CA ALA A 682 -37.56 32.43 45.46
C ALA A 682 -37.69 33.74 44.59
N THR A 683 -38.65 33.99 43.68
CA THR A 683 -39.98 33.40 43.37
C THR A 683 -40.58 33.91 42.01
N LYS A 684 -41.32 33.02 41.33
CA LYS A 684 -42.54 33.10 40.46
C LYS A 684 -43.15 34.44 39.97
N MET A 685 -43.61 34.45 38.70
CA MET A 685 -45.05 34.38 38.23
C MET A 685 -45.11 34.46 36.68
N GLU A 686 -45.65 33.46 35.96
CA GLU A 686 -47.03 33.35 35.39
C GLU A 686 -47.42 34.37 34.30
N ARG A 687 -48.36 34.16 33.35
CA ARG A 687 -48.90 33.03 32.54
C ARG A 687 -50.01 33.70 31.67
N ALA A 688 -50.20 33.28 30.41
CA ALA A 688 -51.48 33.23 29.63
C ALA A 688 -51.18 33.28 28.11
N SER A 689 -51.50 32.33 27.22
CA SER A 689 -52.68 31.47 26.97
C SER A 689 -53.80 32.11 26.15
N PHE A 690 -54.05 31.55 24.95
CA PHE A 690 -55.31 31.13 24.30
C PHE A 690 -55.29 31.40 22.77
N LYS A 691 -55.23 30.38 21.89
CA LYS A 691 -56.34 29.53 21.32
C LYS A 691 -57.31 30.36 20.44
N ARG A 692 -57.61 30.04 19.16
CA ARG A 692 -58.35 28.87 18.60
C ARG A 692 -58.42 29.06 17.06
N LYS A 693 -58.17 28.04 16.22
CA LYS A 693 -59.09 27.03 15.62
C LYS A 693 -59.94 27.48 14.41
N GLY A 694 -59.88 26.66 13.36
CA GLY A 694 -60.99 26.26 12.48
C GLY A 694 -60.89 26.79 11.04
N GLU A 695 -61.28 26.08 9.99
CA GLU A 695 -61.66 24.68 9.75
C GLU A 695 -61.83 24.55 8.22
N PHE A 696 -61.73 23.30 7.75
CA PHE A 696 -61.96 22.71 6.43
C PHE A 696 -62.90 23.39 5.40
N GLY A 697 -62.61 23.14 4.10
CA GLY A 697 -63.64 23.16 3.04
C GLY A 697 -63.14 23.02 1.60
N ALA A 698 -63.49 21.90 0.95
CA ALA A 698 -63.02 21.38 -0.34
C ALA A 698 -63.44 22.09 -1.66
N ASN A 699 -62.70 21.75 -2.72
CA ASN A 699 -63.12 21.29 -4.08
C ASN A 699 -63.10 22.22 -5.34
N ASN A 700 -62.39 21.67 -6.34
CA ASN A 700 -62.68 21.53 -7.79
C ASN A 700 -62.46 22.67 -8.82
N ASN A 701 -61.52 22.39 -9.75
CA ASN A 701 -61.55 22.49 -11.22
C ASN A 701 -62.10 23.76 -11.93
N SER A 702 -61.26 24.40 -12.76
CA SER A 702 -61.23 24.20 -14.24
C SER A 702 -60.61 25.38 -15.04
N ARG A 703 -59.83 25.04 -16.09
CA ARG A 703 -59.77 25.61 -17.48
C ARG A 703 -59.64 27.15 -17.67
N LYS A 704 -58.97 27.75 -18.67
CA LYS A 704 -58.15 27.39 -19.86
C LYS A 704 -57.77 28.73 -20.55
N SER A 705 -56.57 28.80 -21.19
CA SER A 705 -56.17 29.47 -22.47
C SER A 705 -56.69 30.89 -22.84
N VAL A 706 -55.89 31.77 -23.49
CA VAL A 706 -55.77 31.84 -24.98
C VAL A 706 -54.79 32.95 -25.46
N LYS A 707 -54.02 32.60 -26.51
CA LYS A 707 -53.43 33.30 -27.69
C LYS A 707 -52.40 34.46 -27.60
N LEU A 708 -51.40 34.26 -28.47
CA LEU A 708 -50.51 35.22 -29.13
C LEU A 708 -51.21 35.92 -30.30
N ASP A 709 -50.84 37.17 -30.56
CA ASP A 709 -50.92 37.82 -31.88
C ASP A 709 -49.62 38.60 -32.15
N GLU A 710 -49.11 38.42 -33.39
CA GLU A 710 -48.12 39.24 -34.09
C GLU A 710 -48.80 40.54 -34.61
N PRO A 711 -48.10 41.64 -34.97
CA PRO A 711 -47.63 41.73 -36.38
C PRO A 711 -46.45 42.71 -36.72
N THR A 712 -45.81 42.42 -37.87
CA THR A 712 -45.38 43.35 -38.97
C THR A 712 -44.12 44.26 -38.89
N GLY A 713 -43.22 44.10 -39.89
CA GLY A 713 -42.46 45.20 -40.53
C GLY A 713 -40.92 44.99 -40.76
N PRO A 714 -40.38 45.04 -42.01
CA PRO A 714 -38.94 44.86 -42.32
C PRO A 714 -38.24 46.18 -42.77
N PRO A 715 -36.94 46.22 -43.14
CA PRO A 715 -35.76 46.21 -42.28
C PRO A 715 -34.86 47.47 -42.47
N SER A 716 -34.13 47.90 -41.43
CA SER A 716 -32.93 48.76 -41.60
C SER A 716 -31.89 48.48 -40.51
N LYS A 717 -30.61 48.31 -40.95
CA LYS A 717 -29.46 47.89 -40.13
C LYS A 717 -29.08 48.92 -39.06
N PRO A 718 -28.49 48.47 -37.95
CA PRO A 718 -27.13 48.94 -37.68
C PRO A 718 -26.14 47.83 -37.26
N SER A 719 -24.89 48.14 -37.55
CA SER A 719 -23.63 47.53 -37.10
C SER A 719 -23.59 47.17 -35.61
N GLY A 720 -23.08 45.98 -35.29
CA GLY A 720 -22.68 45.58 -33.94
C GLY A 720 -22.00 44.20 -33.94
N LYS A 721 -20.88 44.07 -33.21
CA LYS A 721 -19.90 42.97 -33.28
C LYS A 721 -20.48 41.58 -32.94
N LEU A 722 -20.07 40.54 -33.68
CA LEU A 722 -20.33 39.13 -33.38
C LEU A 722 -19.82 38.74 -31.98
N THR A 723 -20.63 38.01 -31.22
CA THR A 723 -20.26 37.45 -29.91
C THR A 723 -19.13 36.42 -30.04
N PHE A 724 -18.43 36.13 -28.93
CA PHE A 724 -17.34 35.14 -28.90
C PHE A 724 -17.80 33.75 -29.40
N ALA A 725 -19.01 33.33 -29.01
CA ALA A 725 -19.62 32.09 -29.46
C ALA A 725 -19.90 32.10 -30.97
N GLU A 726 -20.44 33.19 -31.51
CA GLU A 726 -20.70 33.32 -32.95
C GLU A 726 -19.41 33.31 -33.78
N ARG A 727 -18.31 33.90 -33.27
CA ARG A 727 -17.00 33.85 -33.95
C ARG A 727 -16.39 32.44 -33.93
N MET A 728 -16.57 31.68 -32.85
CA MET A 728 -16.09 30.31 -32.76
C MET A 728 -16.89 29.37 -33.68
N MET A 729 -18.21 29.54 -33.75
CA MET A 729 -19.08 28.77 -34.64
C MET A 729 -18.82 29.09 -36.12
N ALA A 730 -18.63 30.36 -36.48
CA ALA A 730 -18.27 30.73 -37.84
C ALA A 730 -16.91 30.13 -38.28
N LYS A 731 -15.95 30.01 -37.36
CA LYS A 731 -14.63 29.39 -37.61
C LYS A 731 -14.72 27.87 -37.82
N MET A 732 -15.76 27.23 -37.29
CA MET A 732 -16.11 25.81 -37.47
C MET A 732 -17.06 25.57 -38.67
N GLY A 733 -17.32 26.60 -39.48
CA GLY A 733 -18.10 26.48 -40.72
C GLY A 733 -19.60 26.76 -40.57
N TYR A 734 -20.06 27.29 -39.43
CA TYR A 734 -21.47 27.64 -39.23
C TYR A 734 -21.88 28.83 -40.09
N LYS A 735 -22.93 28.68 -40.90
CA LYS A 735 -23.63 29.79 -41.57
C LYS A 735 -25.04 29.89 -41.02
N GLN A 736 -25.43 31.10 -40.60
CA GLN A 736 -26.75 31.36 -40.04
C GLN A 736 -27.84 30.97 -41.04
N GLY A 737 -28.68 29.99 -40.69
CA GLY A 737 -29.73 29.43 -41.55
C GLY A 737 -29.33 28.23 -42.43
N GLN A 738 -28.07 27.77 -42.41
CA GLN A 738 -27.61 26.62 -43.22
C GLN A 738 -26.99 25.46 -42.40
N GLY A 739 -26.88 25.57 -41.07
CA GLY A 739 -26.31 24.51 -40.23
C GLY A 739 -24.77 24.43 -40.28
N LEU A 740 -24.18 23.49 -39.52
CA LEU A 740 -22.74 23.33 -39.32
C LEU A 740 -22.17 22.23 -40.25
N GLY A 741 -21.36 22.60 -41.26
CA GLY A 741 -20.69 21.64 -42.17
C GLY A 741 -20.45 22.21 -43.58
N LYS A 742 -19.37 21.78 -44.25
CA LYS A 742 -18.92 22.35 -45.55
C LYS A 742 -19.87 22.05 -46.73
N GLU A 743 -20.75 21.05 -46.58
CA GLU A 743 -21.74 20.59 -47.57
C GLU A 743 -23.20 20.90 -47.15
N GLY A 744 -23.42 21.57 -46.01
CA GLY A 744 -24.78 21.88 -45.51
C GLY A 744 -25.52 20.71 -44.85
N GLU A 745 -24.86 19.55 -44.69
CA GLU A 745 -25.42 18.38 -44.00
C GLU A 745 -24.98 18.36 -42.53
N GLY A 746 -25.64 19.16 -41.69
CA GLY A 746 -25.37 19.17 -40.25
C GLY A 746 -26.46 19.84 -39.42
N ILE A 747 -26.47 19.58 -38.12
CA ILE A 747 -27.52 19.99 -37.17
C ILE A 747 -27.82 21.49 -37.30
N VAL A 748 -29.04 21.80 -37.74
CA VAL A 748 -29.47 23.16 -38.06
C VAL A 748 -29.64 24.02 -36.80
N ASN A 749 -30.06 23.41 -35.68
CA ASN A 749 -30.24 24.05 -34.38
C ASN A 749 -29.45 23.29 -33.29
N PRO A 750 -28.20 23.68 -33.00
CA PRO A 750 -27.35 22.90 -32.09
C PRO A 750 -27.76 22.95 -30.60
N ILE A 751 -28.74 23.77 -30.21
CA ILE A 751 -29.21 23.87 -28.82
C ILE A 751 -30.75 23.86 -28.78
N GLU A 752 -31.33 22.76 -28.31
CA GLU A 752 -32.74 22.64 -27.93
C GLU A 752 -32.85 22.40 -26.43
N VAL A 753 -33.58 23.27 -25.72
CA VAL A 753 -33.78 23.17 -24.28
C VAL A 753 -35.13 22.50 -23.98
N LYS A 754 -35.12 21.36 -23.27
CA LYS A 754 -36.33 20.64 -22.85
C LYS A 754 -36.46 20.71 -21.32
N LEU A 755 -37.44 21.46 -20.83
CA LEU A 755 -37.68 21.64 -19.39
C LEU A 755 -38.25 20.35 -18.76
N ARG A 756 -37.74 19.96 -17.59
CA ARG A 756 -38.27 18.81 -16.81
C ARG A 756 -39.39 19.26 -15.87
N PRO A 757 -40.42 18.43 -15.64
CA PRO A 757 -41.36 18.64 -14.55
C PRO A 757 -40.65 18.50 -13.20
N GLN A 758 -40.99 19.37 -12.24
CA GLN A 758 -40.34 19.41 -10.93
C GLN A 758 -40.75 18.20 -10.07
N GLY A 759 -39.78 17.48 -9.50
CA GLY A 759 -40.00 16.33 -8.60
C GLY A 759 -39.96 14.94 -9.23
N ALA A 760 -39.59 14.80 -10.51
CA ALA A 760 -39.43 13.49 -11.15
C ALA A 760 -37.96 13.02 -11.14
N GLY A 761 -37.72 11.77 -10.75
CA GLY A 761 -36.39 11.14 -10.72
C GLY A 761 -35.77 10.94 -12.11
N VAL A 762 -34.44 10.76 -12.15
CA VAL A 762 -33.67 10.58 -13.38
C VAL A 762 -34.13 9.28 -14.07
N GLY A 763 -34.74 9.42 -15.26
CA GLY A 763 -35.37 8.33 -16.02
C GLY A 763 -36.82 8.57 -16.46
N ALA A 764 -37.50 9.58 -15.91
CA ALA A 764 -38.91 9.84 -16.20
C ALA A 764 -39.18 10.60 -17.53
N VAL A 765 -38.16 11.22 -18.14
CA VAL A 765 -38.29 11.96 -19.41
C VAL A 765 -37.27 11.41 -20.40
N LYS A 766 -37.70 11.00 -21.60
CA LYS A 766 -36.78 10.58 -22.67
C LYS A 766 -35.93 11.79 -23.09
N GLU A 767 -34.64 11.74 -22.80
CA GLU A 767 -33.70 12.87 -22.91
C GLU A 767 -33.19 13.15 -24.33
N LYS A 768 -33.58 12.35 -25.33
CA LYS A 768 -33.18 12.55 -26.74
C LYS A 768 -34.17 13.45 -27.47
N THR A 769 -33.67 14.45 -28.21
CA THR A 769 -34.46 15.35 -29.06
C THR A 769 -34.90 14.67 -30.36
N ASP A 770 -35.98 15.15 -30.97
CA ASP A 770 -36.54 14.53 -32.18
C ASP A 770 -35.60 14.68 -33.39
N GLN A 771 -34.84 15.78 -33.45
CA GLN A 771 -33.82 15.99 -34.48
C GLN A 771 -32.65 14.99 -34.35
N TYR A 772 -32.24 14.66 -33.11
CA TYR A 772 -31.20 13.66 -32.85
C TYR A 772 -31.64 12.25 -33.28
N LYS A 773 -32.90 11.88 -33.02
CA LYS A 773 -33.45 10.58 -33.45
C LYS A 773 -33.52 10.45 -34.97
N ALA A 774 -33.92 11.51 -35.67
CA ALA A 774 -34.01 11.51 -37.13
C ALA A 774 -32.64 11.38 -37.80
N GLU A 775 -31.59 11.96 -37.22
CA GLU A 775 -30.23 11.88 -37.78
C GLU A 775 -29.57 10.51 -37.54
N GLN A 776 -29.79 9.91 -36.37
CA GLN A 776 -29.31 8.54 -36.08
C GLN A 776 -29.98 7.50 -36.98
N ARG A 777 -31.28 7.65 -37.23
CA ARG A 777 -32.01 6.80 -38.19
C ARG A 777 -31.46 6.91 -39.61
N ARG A 778 -31.13 8.13 -40.06
CA ARG A 778 -30.54 8.39 -41.38
C ARG A 778 -29.14 7.79 -41.52
N LYS A 779 -28.33 7.83 -40.45
CA LYS A 779 -26.99 7.22 -40.40
C LYS A 779 -27.02 5.69 -40.36
N ALA A 780 -28.00 5.09 -39.70
CA ALA A 780 -28.22 3.64 -39.70
C ALA A 780 -28.67 3.13 -41.07
N GLU A 781 -29.62 3.82 -41.73
CA GLU A 781 -30.06 3.49 -43.10
C GLU A 781 -28.91 3.59 -44.12
N ALA A 782 -28.02 4.58 -43.99
CA ALA A 782 -26.83 4.71 -44.86
C ALA A 782 -25.79 3.59 -44.66
N LYS A 783 -25.81 2.91 -43.51
CA LYS A 783 -24.97 1.74 -43.21
C LYS A 783 -25.65 0.40 -43.46
N GLY A 784 -26.93 0.41 -43.88
CA GLY A 784 -27.74 -0.79 -44.10
C GLY A 784 -28.21 -1.48 -42.82
N GLU A 785 -28.22 -0.78 -41.68
CA GLU A 785 -28.63 -1.30 -40.36
C GLU A 785 -30.05 -0.82 -40.01
N GLU A 786 -30.86 -1.69 -39.37
CA GLU A 786 -32.21 -1.35 -38.91
C GLU A 786 -32.14 -0.62 -37.56
N TYR A 787 -32.59 0.64 -37.50
CA TYR A 787 -32.53 1.44 -36.28
C TYR A 787 -33.72 1.16 -35.35
N GLU A 788 -33.50 0.42 -34.26
CA GLU A 788 -34.50 0.20 -33.21
C GLU A 788 -34.48 1.33 -32.14
N ASP A 789 -35.60 2.05 -31.96
CA ASP A 789 -35.81 2.98 -30.85
C ASP A 789 -36.41 2.24 -29.64
N SER A 790 -36.14 2.74 -28.43
CA SER A 790 -36.59 2.20 -27.14
C SER A 790 -38.10 1.92 -27.07
N SER A 791 -38.92 2.54 -27.93
CA SER A 791 -40.36 2.25 -27.99
C SER A 791 -40.71 0.91 -28.63
N ASP A 792 -39.91 0.41 -29.57
CA ASP A 792 -40.17 -0.86 -30.25
C ASP A 792 -39.74 -2.05 -29.41
N GLU A 793 -38.65 -1.90 -28.66
CA GLU A 793 -38.22 -2.85 -27.63
C GLU A 793 -39.26 -2.93 -26.50
N GLU A 794 -39.79 -1.79 -26.04
CA GLU A 794 -40.85 -1.71 -25.03
C GLU A 794 -42.20 -2.26 -25.56
N ARG A 795 -42.50 -2.09 -26.85
CA ARG A 795 -43.69 -2.65 -27.51
C ARG A 795 -43.60 -4.17 -27.65
N ARG A 796 -42.41 -4.71 -27.98
CA ARG A 796 -42.14 -6.16 -28.02
C ARG A 796 -42.18 -6.77 -26.61
N ALA A 797 -41.62 -6.10 -25.60
CA ALA A 797 -41.72 -6.50 -24.19
C ALA A 797 -43.17 -6.51 -23.69
N ARG A 798 -43.99 -5.50 -24.06
CA ARG A 798 -45.41 -5.42 -23.72
C ARG A 798 -46.25 -6.49 -24.42
N LYS A 799 -45.89 -6.86 -25.66
CA LYS A 799 -46.52 -7.97 -26.40
C LYS A 799 -46.25 -9.31 -25.72
N ARG A 800 -44.99 -9.59 -25.35
CA ARG A 800 -44.59 -10.80 -24.58
C ARG A 800 -45.30 -10.87 -23.22
N ARG A 801 -45.49 -9.72 -22.54
CA ARG A 801 -46.21 -9.65 -21.25
C ARG A 801 -47.72 -9.86 -21.39
N ASN A 802 -48.31 -9.46 -22.51
CA ASN A 802 -49.73 -9.70 -22.81
C ASN A 802 -49.99 -11.13 -23.29
N GLU A 803 -49.05 -11.76 -23.98
CA GLU A 803 -49.12 -13.18 -24.36
C GLU A 803 -49.05 -14.09 -23.12
N ARG A 804 -48.10 -13.82 -22.19
CA ARG A 804 -48.05 -14.48 -20.86
C ARG A 804 -49.35 -14.33 -20.05
N LYS A 805 -49.98 -13.15 -20.07
CA LYS A 805 -51.27 -12.91 -19.39
C LYS A 805 -52.45 -13.62 -20.06
N LYS A 806 -52.33 -14.02 -21.32
CA LYS A 806 -53.38 -14.74 -22.06
C LYS A 806 -53.34 -16.24 -21.73
N GLU A 807 -52.14 -16.79 -21.51
CA GLU A 807 -51.95 -18.16 -21.02
C GLU A 807 -52.44 -18.31 -19.56
N GLU A 808 -52.16 -17.33 -18.68
CA GLU A 808 -52.66 -17.35 -17.29
C GLU A 808 -54.20 -17.22 -17.16
N ARG A 809 -54.89 -16.73 -18.20
CA ARG A 809 -56.36 -16.58 -18.20
C ARG A 809 -57.12 -17.80 -18.72
N ALA A 810 -56.44 -18.80 -19.29
CA ALA A 810 -57.07 -20.03 -19.77
C ALA A 810 -57.26 -21.10 -18.65
N GLY A 811 -56.65 -20.90 -17.48
CA GLY A 811 -56.83 -21.77 -16.29
C GLY A 811 -57.61 -21.06 -15.18
N GLY A 812 -58.82 -20.59 -15.46
CA GLY A 812 -59.63 -19.84 -14.48
C GLY A 812 -60.46 -20.74 -13.57
N VAL A 813 -60.36 -20.56 -12.25
CA VAL A 813 -61.52 -20.41 -11.35
C VAL A 813 -61.24 -19.36 -10.26
N GLY A 814 -61.97 -18.24 -10.34
CA GLY A 814 -62.65 -17.58 -9.21
C GLY A 814 -61.83 -16.83 -8.15
N GLY A 815 -61.78 -15.51 -8.26
CA GLY A 815 -61.30 -14.60 -7.21
C GLY A 815 -62.26 -14.51 -6.02
N GLY A 816 -61.74 -14.85 -4.84
CA GLY A 816 -62.20 -14.40 -3.53
C GLY A 816 -60.97 -14.00 -2.72
N ARG A 817 -61.09 -13.02 -1.81
CA ARG A 817 -60.06 -12.62 -0.83
C ARG A 817 -59.34 -13.89 -0.34
N ARG A 818 -58.07 -14.11 -0.70
CA ARG A 818 -57.35 -15.36 -0.36
C ARG A 818 -57.42 -15.51 1.16
N LYS A 819 -58.27 -16.42 1.64
CA LYS A 819 -58.28 -16.82 3.05
C LYS A 819 -56.85 -17.26 3.37
N MET A 820 -56.30 -16.75 4.47
CA MET A 820 -55.01 -17.22 4.98
C MET A 820 -55.09 -18.74 5.10
N LYS A 821 -54.35 -19.45 4.24
CA LYS A 821 -54.31 -20.91 4.24
C LYS A 821 -53.17 -21.29 5.19
N TYR A 822 -53.53 -21.62 6.43
CA TYR A 822 -52.58 -22.13 7.41
C TYR A 822 -51.96 -23.42 6.86
N ARG A 823 -50.62 -23.48 6.84
CA ARG A 823 -49.87 -24.68 6.44
C ARG A 823 -49.62 -25.52 7.69
N THR A 824 -49.83 -26.82 7.58
CA THR A 824 -49.49 -27.76 8.66
C THR A 824 -47.97 -27.97 8.73
N VAL A 825 -47.47 -28.49 9.85
CA VAL A 825 -46.04 -28.83 10.01
C VAL A 825 -45.60 -29.85 8.96
N GLU A 826 -46.47 -30.78 8.60
CA GLU A 826 -46.29 -31.71 7.48
C GLU A 826 -46.20 -31.01 6.12
N ASP A 827 -46.99 -29.96 5.86
CA ASP A 827 -46.88 -29.17 4.62
C ASP A 827 -45.54 -28.42 4.53
N VAL A 828 -44.97 -28.00 5.68
CA VAL A 828 -43.66 -27.32 5.74
C VAL A 828 -42.52 -28.32 5.52
N ARG A 829 -42.59 -29.52 6.12
CA ARG A 829 -41.63 -30.60 5.87
C ARG A 829 -41.66 -31.08 4.42
N ALA A 830 -42.84 -31.10 3.79
CA ALA A 830 -42.97 -31.45 2.38
C ALA A 830 -42.39 -30.37 1.44
N ALA A 831 -42.42 -29.10 1.84
CA ALA A 831 -41.88 -27.99 1.05
C ALA A 831 -40.35 -27.84 1.15
N ALA A 832 -39.74 -28.29 2.25
CA ALA A 832 -38.29 -28.25 2.47
C ALA A 832 -37.76 -29.62 2.96
N PRO A 833 -37.57 -30.60 2.05
CA PRO A 833 -37.06 -31.92 2.41
C PRO A 833 -35.65 -31.81 3.02
N GLY A 834 -35.45 -32.34 4.23
CA GLY A 834 -34.15 -32.34 4.92
C GLY A 834 -33.89 -31.17 5.88
N LEU A 835 -34.83 -30.22 6.03
CA LEU A 835 -34.73 -29.13 6.99
C LEU A 835 -35.17 -29.57 8.40
N GLU A 836 -34.24 -29.66 9.36
CA GLU A 836 -34.57 -29.90 10.78
C GLU A 836 -34.90 -28.58 11.49
N LEU A 837 -36.13 -28.44 11.99
CA LEU A 837 -36.58 -27.25 12.72
C LEU A 837 -36.31 -27.40 14.24
N PRO A 838 -35.77 -26.37 14.93
CA PRO A 838 -35.52 -26.41 16.37
C PRO A 838 -36.79 -26.69 17.19
N LYS A 839 -36.71 -27.58 18.19
CA LYS A 839 -37.86 -27.96 19.04
C LYS A 839 -38.56 -26.78 19.74
N ALA A 840 -37.83 -25.69 19.99
CA ALA A 840 -38.38 -24.47 20.59
C ALA A 840 -39.43 -23.78 19.69
N MET A 841 -39.29 -23.87 18.36
CA MET A 841 -40.23 -23.28 17.39
C MET A 841 -41.51 -24.10 17.22
N LEU A 842 -41.56 -25.34 17.75
CA LEU A 842 -42.75 -26.20 17.74
C LEU A 842 -43.66 -25.98 18.97
N GLY A 843 -43.28 -25.08 19.88
CA GLY A 843 -43.93 -24.90 21.18
C GLY A 843 -45.21 -24.03 21.20
N SER A 844 -45.56 -23.34 20.11
CA SER A 844 -46.69 -22.38 20.06
C SER A 844 -47.77 -22.82 19.05
N ILE A 845 -48.38 -23.99 19.24
CA ILE A 845 -49.46 -24.48 18.35
C ILE A 845 -50.81 -23.88 18.77
N VAL A 846 -51.45 -23.14 17.86
CA VAL A 846 -52.81 -22.61 18.00
C VAL A 846 -53.76 -23.37 17.08
N ASP A 847 -54.80 -24.01 17.65
CA ASP A 847 -55.90 -24.60 16.90
C ASP A 847 -56.97 -23.53 16.60
N ALA A 848 -57.15 -23.24 15.32
CA ALA A 848 -58.09 -22.26 14.78
C ALA A 848 -59.18 -22.91 13.90
N THR A 849 -59.38 -24.22 14.00
CA THR A 849 -60.35 -24.94 13.15
C THR A 849 -61.80 -24.84 13.63
N GLY A 850 -62.04 -24.32 14.85
CA GLY A 850 -63.37 -24.05 15.42
C GLY A 850 -63.71 -22.56 15.56
N GLY A 851 -64.92 -22.23 16.00
CA GLY A 851 -65.41 -20.84 16.15
C GLY A 851 -64.71 -19.98 17.22
N THR A 852 -63.70 -20.50 17.91
CA THR A 852 -62.81 -19.79 18.84
C THR A 852 -61.39 -20.36 18.72
N THR A 853 -60.36 -19.51 18.76
CA THR A 853 -58.94 -19.89 18.70
C THR A 853 -58.46 -20.41 20.06
N LYS A 854 -57.81 -21.58 20.09
CA LYS A 854 -57.31 -22.22 21.32
C LYS A 854 -55.79 -22.43 21.24
N LEU A 855 -55.06 -22.06 22.29
CA LEU A 855 -53.63 -22.37 22.45
C LEU A 855 -53.50 -23.75 23.10
N LEU A 856 -52.78 -24.68 22.45
CA LEU A 856 -52.57 -26.03 22.97
C LEU A 856 -51.18 -26.14 23.61
N THR A 857 -51.06 -25.75 24.88
CA THR A 857 -49.86 -26.05 25.68
C THR A 857 -50.19 -26.50 27.12
N SER A 858 -49.70 -27.71 27.44
CA SER A 858 -49.48 -28.36 28.75
C SER A 858 -50.68 -28.80 29.64
N THR A 859 -50.86 -30.12 29.71
CA THR A 859 -51.07 -31.01 30.90
C THR A 859 -51.94 -30.64 32.11
N ALA A 860 -52.64 -29.50 32.21
CA ALA A 860 -53.62 -29.29 33.28
C ALA A 860 -54.86 -28.56 32.76
N GLY A 861 -55.95 -29.31 32.56
CA GLY A 861 -57.21 -28.78 32.10
C GLY A 861 -57.86 -27.85 33.11
N LEU A 862 -57.91 -26.55 32.81
CA LEU A 862 -58.89 -25.62 33.37
C LEU A 862 -59.15 -24.50 32.36
N MET A 863 -60.42 -24.34 31.94
CA MET A 863 -60.85 -23.33 30.96
C MET A 863 -61.36 -22.07 31.65
N THR A 864 -60.96 -20.89 31.18
CA THR A 864 -61.71 -19.64 31.39
C THR A 864 -61.86 -18.88 30.07
N PRO A 865 -63.06 -18.40 29.71
CA PRO A 865 -63.26 -17.60 28.50
C PRO A 865 -63.01 -16.12 28.79
N VAL A 866 -62.21 -15.46 27.95
CA VAL A 866 -62.07 -14.00 27.94
C VAL A 866 -62.42 -13.49 26.55
N ASN A 867 -63.35 -12.53 26.50
CA ASN A 867 -63.72 -11.78 25.31
C ASN A 867 -62.77 -10.58 25.18
N VAL A 868 -62.12 -10.38 24.03
CA VAL A 868 -61.23 -9.23 23.79
C VAL A 868 -61.47 -8.65 22.40
N PRO A 869 -61.46 -7.31 22.26
CA PRO A 869 -60.90 -6.67 21.08
C PRO A 869 -59.68 -5.79 21.42
N ALA A 870 -58.50 -6.23 20.97
CA ALA A 870 -57.27 -5.50 20.62
C ALA A 870 -56.14 -6.55 20.43
N GLU A 871 -55.31 -6.43 19.38
CA GLU A 871 -54.20 -7.37 19.09
C GLU A 871 -53.30 -7.56 20.33
N THR A 872 -53.17 -8.81 20.77
CA THR A 872 -52.40 -9.16 21.97
C THR A 872 -50.92 -9.33 21.63
N GLU A 873 -50.03 -9.20 22.62
CA GLU A 873 -48.58 -9.45 22.44
C GLU A 873 -48.27 -10.85 21.89
N ALA A 874 -49.12 -11.83 22.18
CA ALA A 874 -49.02 -13.18 21.62
C ALA A 874 -49.22 -13.19 20.10
N ASP A 875 -50.09 -12.34 19.55
CA ASP A 875 -50.33 -12.23 18.11
C ASP A 875 -49.11 -11.62 17.38
N LYS A 876 -48.40 -10.69 18.04
CA LYS A 876 -47.16 -10.10 17.51
C LYS A 876 -46.00 -11.09 17.51
N ILE A 877 -45.90 -11.90 18.57
CA ILE A 877 -44.89 -12.97 18.69
C ILE A 877 -45.12 -14.04 17.62
N ALA A 878 -46.35 -14.53 17.47
CA ALA A 878 -46.68 -15.53 16.45
C ALA A 878 -46.42 -15.02 15.01
N LYS A 879 -46.65 -13.72 14.76
CA LYS A 879 -46.32 -13.10 13.48
C LYS A 879 -44.81 -13.01 13.23
N ARG A 880 -44.01 -12.75 14.27
CA ARG A 880 -42.55 -12.70 14.18
C ARG A 880 -41.95 -14.10 13.94
N GLU A 881 -42.40 -15.09 14.72
CA GLU A 881 -41.96 -16.49 14.57
C GLU A 881 -42.29 -17.04 13.17
N ARG A 882 -43.45 -16.67 12.62
CA ARG A 882 -43.81 -17.03 11.25
C ARG A 882 -42.92 -16.39 10.19
N LEU A 883 -42.61 -15.09 10.32
CA LEU A 883 -41.72 -14.39 9.40
C LEU A 883 -40.31 -14.97 9.45
N GLU A 884 -39.84 -15.35 10.64
CA GLU A 884 -38.57 -16.05 10.81
C GLU A 884 -38.60 -17.43 10.14
N LEU A 885 -39.65 -18.22 10.33
CA LEU A 885 -39.79 -19.54 9.67
C LEU A 885 -39.83 -19.43 8.14
N GLU A 886 -40.55 -18.45 7.59
CA GLU A 886 -40.58 -18.18 6.15
C GLU A 886 -39.19 -17.78 5.63
N ALA A 887 -38.44 -16.95 6.38
CA ALA A 887 -37.07 -16.58 6.03
C ALA A 887 -36.09 -17.77 6.09
N PHE A 888 -36.25 -18.70 7.05
CA PHE A 888 -35.44 -19.91 7.13
C PHE A 888 -35.67 -20.86 5.94
N ILE A 889 -36.92 -21.00 5.49
CA ILE A 889 -37.24 -21.82 4.31
C ILE A 889 -36.65 -21.20 3.05
N GLU A 890 -36.70 -19.88 2.90
CA GLU A 890 -36.11 -19.16 1.77
C GLU A 890 -34.57 -19.27 1.77
N ALA A 891 -33.94 -19.17 2.94
CA ALA A 891 -32.50 -19.40 3.10
C ALA A 891 -32.10 -20.84 2.76
N TRP A 892 -32.92 -21.83 3.15
CA TRP A 892 -32.69 -23.25 2.81
C TRP A 892 -32.74 -23.49 1.30
N HIS A 893 -33.72 -22.92 0.59
CA HIS A 893 -33.78 -23.01 -0.86
C HIS A 893 -32.57 -22.34 -1.52
N GLY A 894 -32.15 -21.17 -1.03
CA GLY A 894 -30.93 -20.50 -1.51
C GLY A 894 -29.66 -21.33 -1.28
N LEU A 895 -29.59 -22.11 -0.20
CA LEU A 895 -28.48 -23.04 0.06
C LEU A 895 -28.49 -24.24 -0.89
N GLN A 896 -29.66 -24.79 -1.22
CA GLN A 896 -29.76 -25.89 -2.19
C GLN A 896 -29.38 -25.42 -3.60
N GLU A 897 -29.78 -24.21 -4.01
CA GLU A 897 -29.37 -23.63 -5.30
C GLU A 897 -27.85 -23.41 -5.35
N ARG A 898 -27.25 -22.88 -4.27
CA ARG A 898 -25.79 -22.73 -4.18
C ARG A 898 -25.08 -24.07 -4.21
N LYS A 899 -25.62 -25.11 -3.57
CA LYS A 899 -25.04 -26.44 -3.60
C LYS A 899 -24.93 -26.98 -5.03
N VAL A 900 -25.99 -26.84 -5.84
CA VAL A 900 -25.97 -27.26 -7.24
C VAL A 900 -24.91 -26.51 -8.05
N VAL A 901 -24.80 -25.18 -7.85
CA VAL A 901 -23.77 -24.37 -8.52
C VAL A 901 -22.36 -24.79 -8.10
N VAL A 902 -22.15 -25.09 -6.82
CA VAL A 902 -20.86 -25.56 -6.30
C VAL A 902 -20.51 -26.94 -6.86
N GLU A 903 -21.47 -27.85 -6.98
CA GLU A 903 -21.26 -29.18 -7.59
C GLU A 903 -20.93 -29.07 -9.09
N GLU A 904 -21.56 -28.15 -9.82
CA GLU A 904 -21.24 -27.86 -11.23
C GLU A 904 -19.85 -27.24 -11.37
N GLN A 905 -19.51 -26.28 -10.52
CA GLN A 905 -18.17 -25.68 -10.47
C GLN A 905 -17.08 -26.69 -10.11
N GLN A 906 -17.35 -27.60 -9.17
CA GLN A 906 -16.45 -28.70 -8.82
C GLN A 906 -16.22 -29.62 -10.02
N GLY A 907 -17.25 -29.91 -10.81
CA GLY A 907 -17.13 -30.66 -12.06
C GLY A 907 -16.24 -29.96 -13.09
N HIS A 908 -16.45 -28.65 -13.29
CA HIS A 908 -15.61 -27.83 -14.18
C HIS A 908 -14.15 -27.78 -13.72
N LEU A 909 -13.91 -27.53 -12.43
CA LEU A 909 -12.55 -27.51 -11.86
C LEU A 909 -11.86 -28.87 -12.00
N GLN A 910 -12.59 -29.97 -11.80
CA GLN A 910 -12.03 -31.31 -11.99
C GLN A 910 -11.63 -31.57 -13.44
N MET A 911 -12.38 -31.05 -14.41
CA MET A 911 -12.01 -31.12 -15.82
C MET A 911 -10.77 -30.28 -16.13
N GLU A 912 -10.66 -29.08 -15.56
CA GLU A 912 -9.47 -28.23 -15.71
C GLU A 912 -8.23 -28.83 -15.05
N ILE A 913 -8.37 -29.45 -13.87
CA ILE A 913 -7.28 -30.19 -13.21
C ILE A 913 -6.81 -31.34 -14.09
N ASN A 914 -7.74 -32.14 -14.63
CA ASN A 914 -7.38 -33.25 -15.52
C ASN A 914 -6.66 -32.75 -16.78
N GLN A 915 -7.11 -31.64 -17.37
CA GLN A 915 -6.45 -31.03 -18.52
C GLN A 915 -5.05 -30.50 -18.17
N ALA A 916 -4.89 -29.88 -17.00
CA ALA A 916 -3.60 -29.40 -16.54
C ALA A 916 -2.62 -30.55 -16.24
N ASP A 917 -3.10 -31.66 -15.68
CA ASP A 917 -2.29 -32.86 -15.45
C ASP A 917 -1.80 -33.47 -16.78
N ASP A 918 -2.68 -33.54 -17.78
CA ASP A 918 -2.32 -33.99 -19.13
C ASP A 918 -1.26 -33.07 -19.77
N ASP A 919 -1.40 -31.75 -19.60
CA ASP A 919 -0.45 -30.76 -20.10
C ASP A 919 0.90 -30.84 -19.37
N ILE A 920 0.90 -31.07 -18.05
CA ILE A 920 2.11 -31.28 -17.24
C ILE A 920 2.85 -32.53 -17.70
N GLU A 921 2.14 -33.63 -17.94
CA GLU A 921 2.77 -34.87 -18.42
C GLU A 921 3.35 -34.69 -19.82
N LYS A 922 2.64 -33.99 -20.70
CA LYS A 922 3.15 -33.63 -22.04
C LYS A 922 4.42 -32.77 -21.95
N MET A 923 4.45 -31.77 -21.06
CA MET A 923 5.63 -30.94 -20.82
C MET A 923 6.79 -31.73 -20.23
N ARG A 924 6.55 -32.65 -19.29
CA ARG A 924 7.58 -33.55 -18.74
C ARG A 924 8.21 -34.41 -19.83
N GLN A 925 7.41 -34.99 -20.71
CA GLN A 925 7.89 -35.78 -21.85
C GLN A 925 8.73 -34.94 -22.80
N MET A 926 8.35 -33.69 -23.04
CA MET A 926 9.10 -32.76 -23.88
C MET A 926 10.46 -32.40 -23.25
N VAL A 927 10.49 -32.07 -21.96
CA VAL A 927 11.74 -31.77 -21.24
C VAL A 927 12.70 -32.96 -21.30
N MET A 928 12.22 -34.18 -21.00
CA MET A 928 13.04 -35.39 -21.10
C MET A 928 13.58 -35.62 -22.52
N ALA A 929 12.78 -35.33 -23.55
CA ALA A 929 13.19 -35.47 -24.94
C ALA A 929 14.28 -34.45 -25.33
N VAL A 930 14.19 -33.21 -24.84
CA VAL A 930 15.19 -32.16 -25.07
C VAL A 930 16.48 -32.41 -24.27
N GLU A 931 16.38 -32.81 -23.00
CA GLU A 931 17.54 -33.21 -22.18
C GLU A 931 18.29 -34.41 -22.79
N GLY A 932 17.55 -35.30 -23.45
CA GLY A 932 18.10 -36.43 -24.19
C GLY A 932 18.99 -36.06 -25.39
N LEU A 933 19.03 -34.79 -25.83
CA LEU A 933 19.82 -34.30 -26.97
C LEU A 933 21.32 -34.06 -26.66
N ASN A 934 21.82 -34.50 -25.50
CA ASN A 934 23.20 -34.35 -25.03
C ASN A 934 24.27 -34.16 -26.13
N ILE A 935 24.85 -32.96 -26.17
CA ILE A 935 25.64 -32.42 -27.30
C ILE A 935 27.10 -32.90 -27.28
N ALA A 936 27.58 -33.46 -26.17
CA ALA A 936 29.01 -33.68 -25.94
C ALA A 936 29.64 -34.85 -26.75
N ASN A 937 28.86 -35.80 -27.28
CA ASN A 937 29.35 -37.01 -27.99
C ASN A 937 28.33 -37.59 -28.98
N ILE A 938 27.45 -36.76 -29.54
CA ILE A 938 26.38 -37.22 -30.44
C ILE A 938 26.87 -37.27 -31.89
N ASP A 939 26.62 -38.35 -32.63
CA ASP A 939 26.88 -38.43 -34.08
C ASP A 939 25.64 -38.05 -34.90
N TRP A 940 25.79 -37.85 -36.22
CA TRP A 940 24.66 -37.52 -37.10
C TRP A 940 23.51 -38.53 -37.05
N GLY A 941 23.79 -39.82 -36.94
CA GLY A 941 22.76 -40.86 -36.87
C GLY A 941 21.91 -40.75 -35.61
N GLN A 942 22.57 -40.57 -34.47
CA GLN A 942 21.92 -40.38 -33.16
C GLN A 942 21.17 -39.04 -33.08
N ALA A 943 21.74 -37.96 -33.63
CA ALA A 943 21.10 -36.65 -33.68
C ALA A 943 19.85 -36.68 -34.56
N MET A 944 19.90 -37.30 -35.74
CA MET A 944 18.74 -37.42 -36.62
C MET A 944 17.63 -38.25 -35.98
N GLN A 945 17.97 -39.39 -35.36
CA GLN A 945 16.97 -40.24 -34.72
C GLN A 945 16.22 -39.50 -33.60
N LYS A 946 16.94 -38.77 -32.73
CA LYS A 946 16.34 -38.04 -31.62
C LYS A 946 15.55 -36.81 -32.08
N LEU A 947 16.08 -36.04 -33.02
CA LEU A 947 15.41 -34.84 -33.54
C LEU A 947 14.18 -35.17 -34.40
N GLN A 948 14.22 -36.26 -35.18
CA GLN A 948 13.05 -36.74 -35.91
C GLN A 948 11.95 -37.22 -34.95
N LYS A 949 12.33 -37.91 -33.87
CA LYS A 949 11.38 -38.32 -32.83
C LYS A 949 10.76 -37.11 -32.13
N LEU A 950 11.57 -36.14 -31.71
CA LEU A 950 11.10 -34.89 -31.10
C LEU A 950 10.16 -34.12 -32.05
N GLN A 951 10.48 -34.07 -33.34
CA GLN A 951 9.65 -33.47 -34.37
C GLN A 951 8.31 -34.20 -34.58
N GLN A 952 8.29 -35.53 -34.47
CA GLN A 952 7.08 -36.34 -34.60
C GLN A 952 6.17 -36.20 -33.37
N ASP A 953 6.76 -36.34 -32.19
CA ASP A 953 6.04 -36.36 -30.92
C ASP A 953 5.46 -34.97 -30.57
N PHE A 954 6.13 -33.89 -30.98
CA PHE A 954 5.76 -32.50 -30.63
C PHE A 954 5.50 -31.60 -31.84
N ARG A 955 5.08 -32.17 -32.98
CA ARG A 955 4.95 -31.43 -34.27
C ARG A 955 4.17 -30.11 -34.18
N HIS A 956 3.09 -30.07 -33.40
CA HIS A 956 2.22 -28.90 -33.27
C HIS A 956 2.72 -27.88 -32.24
N ASP A 957 3.74 -28.25 -31.47
CA ASP A 957 4.26 -27.52 -30.33
C ASP A 957 5.65 -26.91 -30.59
N ILE A 958 6.24 -27.19 -31.78
CA ILE A 958 7.58 -26.73 -32.19
C ILE A 958 7.74 -25.21 -32.08
N GLU A 959 6.76 -24.44 -32.60
CA GLU A 959 6.80 -22.97 -32.56
C GLU A 959 6.49 -22.43 -31.16
N SER A 960 5.50 -23.01 -30.48
CA SER A 960 5.05 -22.57 -29.15
C SER A 960 6.13 -22.71 -28.08
N TYR A 961 7.02 -23.70 -28.20
CA TYR A 961 8.10 -23.96 -27.24
C TYR A 961 9.51 -23.80 -27.84
N ASN A 962 9.65 -23.14 -28.98
CA ASN A 962 10.94 -22.83 -29.63
C ASN A 962 11.86 -24.06 -29.84
N LEU A 963 11.30 -25.23 -30.14
CA LEU A 963 12.07 -26.48 -30.30
C LEU A 963 13.08 -26.41 -31.48
N SER A 964 12.88 -25.45 -32.39
CA SER A 964 13.83 -25.13 -33.45
C SER A 964 15.20 -24.68 -32.94
N GLU A 965 15.26 -24.00 -31.80
CA GLU A 965 16.53 -23.57 -31.20
C GLU A 965 17.33 -24.77 -30.67
N ALA A 966 16.66 -25.68 -29.95
CA ALA A 966 17.26 -26.92 -29.46
C ALA A 966 17.75 -27.81 -30.61
N ALA A 967 16.98 -27.91 -31.69
CA ALA A 967 17.37 -28.65 -32.89
C ALA A 967 18.62 -28.05 -33.55
N VAL A 968 18.66 -26.73 -33.74
CA VAL A 968 19.81 -26.04 -34.32
C VAL A 968 21.05 -26.15 -33.43
N ALA A 969 20.89 -25.98 -32.10
CA ALA A 969 21.99 -26.14 -31.15
C ALA A 969 22.60 -27.55 -31.19
N THR A 970 21.76 -28.58 -31.35
CA THR A 970 22.20 -29.98 -31.45
C THR A 970 22.99 -30.25 -32.74
N ILE A 971 22.55 -29.74 -33.89
CA ILE A 971 23.22 -30.01 -35.18
C ILE A 971 24.42 -29.10 -35.43
N THR A 972 24.49 -27.91 -34.81
CA THR A 972 25.56 -26.92 -35.04
C THR A 972 26.99 -27.49 -34.96
N PRO A 973 27.39 -28.24 -33.91
CA PRO A 973 28.76 -28.77 -33.83
C PRO A 973 29.05 -29.80 -34.93
N LEU A 974 28.08 -30.66 -35.27
CA LEU A 974 28.21 -31.65 -36.35
C LEU A 974 28.30 -30.99 -37.72
N PHE A 975 27.48 -29.95 -37.91
CA PHE A 975 27.45 -29.15 -39.12
C PHE A 975 28.77 -28.40 -39.35
N LYS A 976 29.42 -27.91 -38.29
CA LYS A 976 30.76 -27.30 -38.40
C LYS A 976 31.83 -28.33 -38.78
N ALA A 977 31.86 -29.47 -38.10
CA ALA A 977 32.86 -30.51 -38.35
C ALA A 977 32.81 -31.01 -39.81
N ASP A 978 31.62 -31.26 -40.33
CA ASP A 978 31.42 -31.68 -41.73
C ASP A 978 31.78 -30.60 -42.75
N LEU A 979 31.61 -29.31 -42.41
CA LEU A 979 31.95 -28.20 -43.29
C LEU A 979 33.45 -27.89 -43.34
N ASP A 980 34.21 -28.27 -42.32
CA ASP A 980 35.67 -28.12 -42.33
C ASP A 980 36.30 -29.00 -43.42
N ASP A 981 35.84 -30.24 -43.56
CA ASP A 981 36.33 -31.24 -44.53
C ASP A 981 35.68 -31.14 -45.93
N TRP A 982 34.66 -30.30 -46.09
CA TRP A 982 33.97 -30.15 -47.37
C TRP A 982 34.71 -29.22 -48.34
N ASP A 983 34.97 -29.72 -49.56
CA ASP A 983 35.31 -28.90 -50.73
C ASP A 983 34.07 -28.74 -51.65
N PRO A 984 33.48 -27.53 -51.70
CA PRO A 984 32.31 -27.23 -52.53
C PRO A 984 32.53 -27.34 -54.04
N LEU A 985 33.77 -27.20 -54.53
CA LEU A 985 34.07 -27.22 -55.96
C LEU A 985 34.23 -28.64 -56.49
N GLU A 986 34.78 -29.55 -55.68
CA GLU A 986 34.92 -30.96 -56.03
C GLU A 986 33.65 -31.77 -55.73
N THR A 987 32.95 -31.44 -54.63
CA THR A 987 31.79 -32.21 -54.16
C THR A 987 30.57 -31.32 -53.87
N PRO A 988 29.90 -30.76 -54.90
CA PRO A 988 28.82 -29.79 -54.72
C PRO A 988 27.57 -30.37 -54.02
N SER A 989 27.34 -31.68 -54.12
CA SER A 989 26.26 -32.40 -53.44
C SER A 989 26.80 -33.12 -52.21
N TYR A 990 27.03 -32.37 -51.13
CA TYR A 990 27.56 -32.93 -49.89
C TYR A 990 26.46 -33.47 -48.97
N ARG A 991 26.81 -34.45 -48.13
CA ARG A 991 25.91 -35.32 -47.32
C ARG A 991 24.91 -34.58 -46.41
N LEU A 992 25.15 -33.29 -46.15
CA LEU A 992 24.34 -32.45 -45.26
C LEU A 992 22.90 -32.21 -45.76
N VAL A 993 22.69 -32.20 -47.08
CA VAL A 993 21.35 -31.89 -47.65
C VAL A 993 20.33 -32.96 -47.29
N GLU A 994 20.74 -34.23 -47.31
CA GLU A 994 19.87 -35.35 -46.93
C GLU A 994 19.47 -35.25 -45.44
N HIS A 995 20.39 -34.98 -44.53
CA HIS A 995 20.08 -34.84 -43.11
C HIS A 995 19.13 -33.65 -42.82
N LEU A 996 19.40 -32.48 -43.39
CA LEU A 996 18.58 -31.28 -43.16
C LEU A 996 17.18 -31.38 -43.78
N THR A 997 17.03 -32.11 -44.89
CA THR A 997 15.72 -32.29 -45.52
C THR A 997 14.74 -33.08 -44.67
N HIS A 998 15.22 -34.00 -43.83
CA HIS A 998 14.37 -34.77 -42.91
C HIS A 998 13.93 -33.96 -41.67
N LEU A 999 14.61 -32.85 -41.37
CA LEU A 999 14.34 -31.98 -40.22
C LEU A 999 13.60 -30.68 -40.57
N LYS A 1000 13.06 -30.58 -41.79
CA LYS A 1000 12.38 -29.35 -42.26
C LYS A 1000 11.32 -28.81 -41.29
N PRO A 1001 10.41 -29.63 -40.71
CA PRO A 1001 9.42 -29.13 -39.76
C PRO A 1001 10.03 -28.51 -38.51
N ILE A 1002 10.97 -29.19 -37.84
CA ILE A 1002 11.57 -28.68 -36.60
C ILE A 1002 12.52 -27.51 -36.86
N LEU A 1003 13.10 -27.40 -38.05
CA LEU A 1003 13.91 -26.25 -38.47
C LEU A 1003 13.08 -25.04 -38.93
N GLY A 1004 11.74 -25.13 -38.90
CA GLY A 1004 10.87 -24.04 -39.32
C GLY A 1004 10.89 -23.76 -40.82
N LEU A 1005 11.23 -24.77 -41.63
CA LEU A 1005 11.37 -24.67 -43.10
C LEU A 1005 10.13 -25.13 -43.86
N GLU A 1006 9.12 -25.66 -43.17
CA GLU A 1006 7.83 -26.01 -43.73
C GLU A 1006 6.90 -24.79 -43.69
N LYS A 1007 6.36 -24.35 -44.83
CA LYS A 1007 5.32 -23.31 -44.84
C LYS A 1007 4.04 -23.92 -44.27
N THR A 1008 3.69 -23.59 -43.03
CA THR A 1008 2.39 -23.88 -42.45
C THR A 1008 1.31 -23.05 -43.14
N SER A 1009 0.84 -23.50 -44.30
CA SER A 1009 -0.51 -23.19 -44.76
C SER A 1009 -1.50 -24.00 -43.92
N ASN A 1010 -2.02 -23.38 -42.84
CA ASN A 1010 -3.21 -23.75 -42.05
C ASN A 1010 -2.99 -23.78 -40.52
N ALA A 1011 -2.53 -22.68 -39.94
CA ALA A 1011 -2.67 -22.44 -38.50
C ALA A 1011 -3.18 -21.01 -38.21
N LEU A 1012 -4.27 -20.62 -38.88
CA LEU A 1012 -5.10 -19.47 -38.48
C LEU A 1012 -6.56 -19.77 -38.83
N ALA A 1013 -7.23 -20.52 -37.96
CA ALA A 1013 -8.69 -20.61 -37.95
C ALA A 1013 -9.23 -20.81 -36.52
N THR A 1014 -8.73 -20.01 -35.58
CA THR A 1014 -9.48 -19.62 -34.36
C THR A 1014 -9.15 -18.16 -34.07
N SER A 1015 -9.54 -17.30 -35.02
CA SER A 1015 -9.60 -15.85 -34.79
C SER A 1015 -10.77 -15.55 -33.86
N ASN A 1016 -10.48 -15.18 -32.62
CA ASN A 1016 -11.43 -14.44 -31.79
C ASN A 1016 -11.64 -13.04 -32.44
N PRO A 1017 -12.88 -12.59 -32.73
CA PRO A 1017 -13.11 -11.36 -33.51
C PRO A 1017 -12.78 -10.05 -32.78
N ASP A 1018 -12.46 -10.08 -31.48
CA ASP A 1018 -12.46 -8.89 -30.62
C ASP A 1018 -11.10 -8.24 -30.38
N ILE A 1019 -10.13 -8.38 -31.30
CA ILE A 1019 -8.83 -7.70 -31.19
C ILE A 1019 -8.72 -6.54 -32.19
N GLU A 1020 -8.56 -5.34 -31.64
CA GLU A 1020 -8.47 -4.07 -32.39
C GLU A 1020 -7.32 -4.03 -33.43
N PRO A 1021 -7.47 -3.23 -34.51
CA PRO A 1021 -6.56 -3.23 -35.65
C PRO A 1021 -5.14 -2.70 -35.35
N GLU A 1022 -4.91 -1.98 -34.25
CA GLU A 1022 -3.63 -1.33 -33.96
C GLU A 1022 -2.53 -2.30 -33.48
N GLN A 1023 -2.90 -3.45 -32.89
CA GLN A 1023 -1.92 -4.48 -32.49
C GLN A 1023 -1.34 -5.27 -33.68
N ARG A 1024 -1.94 -5.19 -34.88
CA ARG A 1024 -1.43 -5.89 -36.08
C ARG A 1024 -0.16 -5.24 -36.66
N ARG A 1025 0.25 -4.05 -36.21
CA ARG A 1025 1.41 -3.33 -36.79
C ARG A 1025 2.75 -3.59 -36.10
N TYR A 1026 2.79 -4.20 -34.92
CA TYR A 1026 4.04 -4.42 -34.17
C TYR A 1026 4.72 -5.78 -34.37
N ARG A 1027 4.10 -6.73 -35.10
CA ARG A 1027 4.73 -8.01 -35.49
C ARG A 1027 5.22 -7.99 -36.95
N LYS A 1028 6.11 -7.06 -37.29
CA LYS A 1028 6.98 -7.16 -38.49
C LYS A 1028 8.36 -6.55 -38.21
N GLN A 1029 9.06 -7.07 -37.22
CA GLN A 1029 10.51 -7.16 -37.34
C GLN A 1029 10.84 -8.59 -37.75
N LYS A 1030 11.46 -8.76 -38.92
CA LYS A 1030 11.95 -10.06 -39.38
C LYS A 1030 13.19 -10.41 -38.54
N THR A 1031 12.99 -11.10 -37.44
CA THR A 1031 14.06 -11.79 -36.72
C THR A 1031 14.52 -12.97 -37.57
N THR A 1032 15.83 -13.12 -37.78
CA THR A 1032 16.41 -14.29 -38.46
C THR A 1032 16.09 -15.55 -37.65
N THR A 1033 15.64 -16.61 -38.32
CA THR A 1033 15.36 -17.88 -37.66
C THR A 1033 16.66 -18.54 -37.15
N PRO A 1034 16.59 -19.47 -36.17
CA PRO A 1034 17.75 -20.22 -35.74
C PRO A 1034 18.47 -20.94 -36.90
N TYR A 1035 17.71 -21.50 -37.84
CA TYR A 1035 18.26 -22.12 -39.04
C TYR A 1035 18.91 -21.10 -39.98
N GLU A 1036 18.28 -19.96 -40.24
CA GLU A 1036 18.87 -18.89 -41.05
C GLU A 1036 20.19 -18.40 -40.45
N SER A 1037 20.26 -18.32 -39.11
CA SER A 1037 21.46 -17.94 -38.37
C SER A 1037 22.58 -18.98 -38.52
N LEU A 1038 22.26 -20.28 -38.49
CA LEU A 1038 23.20 -21.37 -38.77
C LEU A 1038 23.79 -21.25 -40.19
N ILE A 1039 22.94 -21.05 -41.20
CA ILE A 1039 23.36 -20.94 -42.60
C ILE A 1039 24.20 -19.68 -42.84
N HIS A 1040 23.76 -18.53 -42.31
CA HIS A 1040 24.50 -17.26 -42.46
C HIS A 1040 25.83 -17.26 -41.70
N GLY A 1041 25.87 -17.86 -40.50
CA GLY A 1041 27.04 -17.81 -39.63
C GLY A 1041 28.12 -18.82 -39.98
N ILE A 1042 27.76 -19.95 -40.60
CA ILE A 1042 28.69 -21.08 -40.75
C ILE A 1042 28.83 -21.50 -42.22
N TRP A 1043 27.73 -21.75 -42.93
CA TRP A 1043 27.78 -22.24 -44.30
C TRP A 1043 28.21 -21.16 -45.31
N LEU A 1044 27.60 -19.96 -45.21
CA LEU A 1044 27.84 -18.86 -46.14
C LEU A 1044 29.30 -18.38 -46.15
N PRO A 1045 30.00 -18.23 -45.00
CA PRO A 1045 31.42 -17.87 -45.00
C PRO A 1045 32.31 -18.89 -45.71
N LYS A 1046 32.07 -20.20 -45.53
CA LYS A 1046 32.81 -21.28 -46.21
C LYS A 1046 32.68 -21.14 -47.73
N LEU A 1047 31.45 -21.07 -48.25
CA LEU A 1047 31.23 -20.89 -49.70
C LEU A 1047 31.85 -19.61 -50.24
N ARG A 1048 31.68 -18.49 -49.53
CA ARG A 1048 32.26 -17.21 -49.96
C ARG A 1048 33.78 -17.35 -50.06
N SER A 1049 34.42 -17.96 -49.08
CA SER A 1049 35.87 -18.17 -49.08
C SER A 1049 36.34 -19.04 -50.24
N THR A 1050 35.64 -20.15 -50.52
CA THR A 1050 35.95 -21.06 -51.63
C THR A 1050 35.81 -20.36 -52.97
N VAL A 1051 34.70 -19.66 -53.21
CA VAL A 1051 34.45 -18.93 -54.47
C VAL A 1051 35.47 -17.80 -54.66
N THR A 1052 35.85 -17.08 -53.60
CA THR A 1052 36.86 -15.99 -53.72
C THR A 1052 38.28 -16.48 -53.94
N ARG A 1053 38.56 -17.77 -53.68
CA ARG A 1053 39.86 -18.41 -53.89
C ARG A 1053 39.87 -19.32 -55.12
N TRP A 1054 38.79 -19.29 -55.90
CA TRP A 1054 38.65 -20.03 -57.14
C TRP A 1054 39.33 -19.23 -58.26
N ASP A 1055 40.43 -19.74 -58.79
CA ASP A 1055 41.19 -19.16 -59.90
C ASP A 1055 40.66 -19.69 -61.25
#